data_AF-A0A4W6FIY7-F1
#
_entry.id   AF-A0A4W6FIY7-F1
#
_cell.length_a   1.000
_cell.length_b   1.000
_cell.length_c   1.000
_cell.angle_alpha   90.00
_cell.angle_beta   90.00
_cell.angle_gamma   90.00
#
_symmetry.space_group_name_H-M   'P 1'
#
loop_
_entity.id
_entity.type
_entity.pdbx_description
1 polymer ?
#
loop_
_entity_poly.entity_id
_entity_poly.type
_entity_poly.pdbx_seq_one_letter_code
_entity_poly.pdbx_strand_id
1 'polypeptide(L)'
;MEDNSSYSSVATGLCQASFLQKTLERLSSTQCLKLRDEEGAPVAVIALQRYLSEQTEGQQQQQQQQQLDSYTYDVTVTDGVWRAKCFLHPDLNHQVHTNTLKTGADIHITQCSYVYNERRLGHGYICIEKLRCGAERSVLLPRVNDVSSLPMLVKHGMERSVVLQSDVPLQVSRKHYLSLWNNDDPEGDIWTSGSPSAETVLDVSKITLLSSLESSFRGAWKPLPLLVKIIHKSRLRYYGKFGLKIDYPYQAYFEVADQSGTMSLVLWNELCPEFYQRLNVGTVLYLQNYTLKQSYANRSRPQMDHHRLKTFNSVEICLNPRNPASVITVVSPKSVLPQWGLPEVSYQFTTRSELEKLANNSACDVIGLVTFVGRVERVKSKGNKGPEKYWTYRWVHAVDGTSKHPFILEIFSSSQPEIFSCICPMTYLVCTQMRVCQVEGSLPYLTSSCETETFITGYHKGQPYVSDPRVKSFIQWTKTLKDNIILQRTAVGGHYCYPRPPKTFTQSMADASAQVPLVAAADLKRELETLQYREHKKLAIQGQITAVQYLKNPKTTGSQGAEEKEVPDVSTDVRIPDTHNHPTAAEQTSVDSLTSPSAEKISASRRKRQIQTRNTTQSSLNHGGVPSKRRAGHKHAAEGREQEENDSNSESEQAQDVEQSLQPQNPNRDSDALSWESSSWLKQRQEVSEHLCQGGLYQDSVSQRFTSDTKNVLLQWSNLQPMRWMPEQPADTLPPVVCPGYYQLTILGINKQIAVDAAYSPIVSADEPRAVGLPQDPHGNTMMSCLSSGFLCPLSVTATHSDTALPEPEEILASAGELEDTHVVCILDLCHLGGDKVEVLINKMYRVTEVSLD
;
A
#
# COMPACT_ATOMS: atom_id res chain seq x y z
N MET A 1 7.93 62.39 33.49
CA MET A 1 6.77 61.94 34.28
C MET A 1 6.34 60.64 33.63
N GLU A 2 7.15 59.60 33.87
CA GLU A 2 6.98 58.59 34.94
C GLU A 2 5.93 57.57 34.48
N ASP A 3 6.38 56.46 33.89
CA ASP A 3 6.81 55.22 34.55
C ASP A 3 5.62 54.37 35.02
N ASN A 4 5.44 53.23 34.35
CA ASN A 4 5.18 51.96 35.04
C ASN A 4 5.43 50.77 34.10
N SER A 5 6.66 50.28 34.18
CA SER A 5 7.11 48.96 33.76
C SER A 5 6.67 47.89 34.76
N SER A 6 6.08 46.80 34.28
CA SER A 6 5.99 45.54 35.02
C SER A 6 6.58 44.43 34.17
N TYR A 7 7.85 44.12 34.48
CA TYR A 7 8.61 42.98 33.96
C TYR A 7 7.92 41.67 34.36
N SER A 8 7.63 40.83 33.36
CA SER A 8 7.46 39.38 33.53
C SER A 8 8.78 38.73 33.13
N SER A 9 9.43 38.09 34.09
CA SER A 9 10.72 37.44 33.97
C SER A 9 10.62 36.23 33.04
N VAL A 10 11.08 36.41 31.80
CA VAL A 10 11.43 35.30 30.91
C VAL A 10 12.64 34.60 31.51
N ALA A 11 12.43 33.39 32.00
CA ALA A 11 13.50 32.47 32.33
C ALA A 11 14.36 32.28 31.07
N THR A 12 15.60 32.74 31.16
CA THR A 12 16.67 32.57 30.19
C THR A 12 17.01 31.08 30.01
N GLY A 13 16.28 30.42 29.11
CA GLY A 13 16.75 29.25 28.38
C GLY A 13 17.35 29.72 27.06
N LEU A 14 18.60 29.35 26.79
CA LEU A 14 19.39 29.71 25.61
C LEU A 14 18.55 29.81 24.32
N CYS A 15 18.50 31.00 23.72
CA CYS A 15 17.86 31.25 22.43
C CYS A 15 18.70 30.57 21.32
N GLN A 16 18.50 29.27 21.13
CA GLN A 16 19.14 28.50 20.07
C GLN A 16 18.63 29.02 18.72
N ALA A 17 19.44 29.79 18.01
CA ALA A 17 19.04 30.33 16.71
C ALA A 17 18.78 29.19 15.71
N SER A 18 17.60 29.24 15.05
CA SER A 18 17.06 28.21 14.14
C SER A 18 18.09 27.72 13.11
N PHE A 19 18.22 26.40 12.99
CA PHE A 19 19.10 25.77 12.02
C PHE A 19 18.63 26.04 10.58
N LEU A 20 17.33 25.92 10.32
CA LEU A 20 16.76 26.14 8.99
C LEU A 20 16.94 27.59 8.54
N GLN A 21 16.68 28.55 9.44
CA GLN A 21 16.86 29.97 9.15
C GLN A 21 18.33 30.31 8.82
N LYS A 22 19.27 29.88 9.67
CA LYS A 22 20.72 30.07 9.43
C LYS A 22 21.17 29.46 8.11
N THR A 23 20.66 28.27 7.79
CA THR A 23 20.98 27.58 6.54
C THR A 23 20.53 28.39 5.33
N LEU A 24 19.31 28.93 5.36
CA LEU A 24 18.78 29.75 4.27
C LEU A 24 19.52 31.09 4.11
N GLU A 25 19.90 31.73 5.23
CA GLU A 25 20.69 32.97 5.24
C GLU A 25 22.09 32.73 4.66
N ARG A 26 22.76 31.63 5.02
CA ARG A 26 24.05 31.23 4.45
C ARG A 26 23.93 30.97 2.94
N LEU A 27 22.96 30.16 2.51
CA LEU A 27 22.69 29.90 1.10
C LEU A 27 22.40 31.17 0.28
N SER A 28 21.87 32.21 0.94
CA SER A 28 21.53 33.48 0.31
C SER A 28 22.66 34.49 0.28
N SER A 29 23.68 34.35 1.14
CA SER A 29 24.79 35.29 1.30
C SER A 29 26.09 34.83 0.67
N THR A 30 26.23 33.54 0.36
CA THR A 30 27.44 32.97 -0.24
C THR A 30 27.55 33.28 -1.74
N GLN A 31 28.79 33.46 -2.22
CA GLN A 31 29.09 33.53 -3.66
C GLN A 31 28.74 32.23 -4.41
N CYS A 32 28.62 31.10 -3.68
CA CYS A 32 28.19 29.80 -4.18
C CYS A 32 26.86 29.40 -3.52
N LEU A 33 25.87 28.98 -4.31
CA LEU A 33 24.53 28.60 -3.82
C LEU A 33 24.48 27.21 -3.15
N LYS A 34 25.60 26.72 -2.64
CA LYS A 34 25.75 25.35 -2.15
C LYS A 34 26.46 25.35 -0.80
N LEU A 35 25.91 24.58 0.13
CA LEU A 35 26.48 24.35 1.45
C LEU A 35 26.77 22.87 1.63
N ARG A 36 27.93 22.59 2.22
CA ARG A 36 28.28 21.29 2.80
C ARG A 36 28.48 21.52 4.29
N ASP A 37 27.80 20.72 5.10
CA ASP A 37 27.87 20.81 6.55
C ASP A 37 28.01 19.39 7.11
N GLU A 38 29.14 19.08 7.74
CA GLU A 38 29.41 17.73 8.24
C GLU A 38 28.75 17.47 9.62
N GLU A 39 28.39 18.53 10.35
CA GLU A 39 27.75 18.51 11.68
C GLU A 39 26.50 19.42 11.72
N GLY A 40 25.49 19.11 10.90
CA GLY A 40 24.18 19.77 10.96
C GLY A 40 23.32 19.28 12.13
N ALA A 41 22.55 20.20 12.75
CA ALA A 41 21.53 19.84 13.74
C ALA A 41 20.41 18.99 13.12
N PRO A 42 19.77 18.08 13.87
CA PRO A 42 18.67 17.27 13.35
C PRO A 42 17.47 18.16 13.00
N VAL A 43 16.74 17.79 11.95
CA VAL A 43 15.44 18.35 11.59
C VAL A 43 14.44 17.20 11.39
N ALA A 44 13.19 17.40 11.79
CA ALA A 44 12.16 16.40 11.67
C ALA A 44 11.45 16.46 10.32
N VAL A 45 11.19 15.31 9.69
CA VAL A 45 10.41 15.23 8.45
C VAL A 45 8.92 15.22 8.78
N ILE A 46 8.18 16.20 8.28
CA ILE A 46 6.74 16.37 8.54
C ILE A 46 5.87 16.11 7.31
N ALA A 47 6.41 16.17 6.11
CA ALA A 47 5.73 15.74 4.89
C ALA A 47 6.69 15.22 3.84
N LEU A 48 6.27 14.21 3.08
CA LEU A 48 6.99 13.63 1.96
C LEU A 48 6.03 13.44 0.78
N GLN A 49 6.08 14.36 -0.19
CA GLN A 49 5.04 14.53 -1.21
C GLN A 49 5.57 14.15 -2.58
N ARG A 50 4.83 13.26 -3.27
CA ARG A 50 5.26 12.66 -4.54
C ARG A 50 4.55 13.29 -5.74
N TYR A 51 5.25 13.48 -6.86
CA TYR A 51 4.63 13.90 -8.11
C TYR A 51 5.39 13.36 -9.33
N LEU A 52 4.74 13.35 -10.50
CA LEU A 52 5.33 12.82 -11.73
C LEU A 52 6.44 13.74 -12.26
N SER A 53 7.64 13.19 -12.48
CA SER A 53 8.83 13.94 -12.92
C SER A 53 8.61 14.67 -14.26
N GLU A 54 9.43 15.70 -14.48
CA GLU A 54 9.55 16.40 -15.76
C GLU A 54 10.53 15.68 -16.69
N GLN A 55 10.21 15.59 -17.98
CA GLN A 55 11.14 15.06 -18.98
C GLN A 55 12.06 16.19 -19.43
N THR A 56 13.36 16.09 -19.13
CA THR A 56 14.37 17.05 -19.63
C THR A 56 14.95 16.50 -20.95
N GLU A 57 15.09 17.34 -21.98
CA GLU A 57 15.46 16.94 -23.35
C GLU A 57 16.83 16.21 -23.46
N GLY A 58 17.66 16.20 -22.41
CA GLY A 58 18.93 15.45 -22.33
C GLY A 58 18.85 14.03 -21.74
N GLN A 59 17.72 13.60 -21.16
CA GLN A 59 17.60 12.30 -20.48
C GLN A 59 17.13 11.14 -21.39
N GLN A 60 16.86 11.41 -22.67
CA GLN A 60 16.34 10.40 -23.60
C GLN A 60 17.31 9.23 -23.87
N GLN A 61 18.62 9.43 -23.69
CA GLN A 61 19.63 8.39 -23.96
C GLN A 61 20.01 7.55 -22.74
N GLN A 62 19.79 8.01 -21.51
CA GLN A 62 20.11 7.25 -20.28
C GLN A 62 18.90 6.48 -19.70
N GLN A 63 17.66 6.88 -20.02
CA GLN A 63 16.45 6.26 -19.48
C GLN A 63 16.07 4.89 -20.09
N GLN A 64 16.76 4.42 -21.14
CA GLN A 64 16.57 3.03 -21.58
C GLN A 64 17.12 2.01 -20.57
N GLN A 65 17.99 2.43 -19.64
CA GLN A 65 18.65 1.53 -18.69
C GLN A 65 18.24 1.73 -17.22
N GLN A 66 17.57 2.83 -16.87
CA GLN A 66 17.05 3.08 -15.51
C GLN A 66 15.57 3.52 -15.58
N GLN A 67 14.66 2.55 -15.57
CA GLN A 67 13.21 2.79 -15.47
C GLN A 67 12.74 3.23 -14.06
N LEU A 68 13.65 3.33 -13.08
CA LEU A 68 13.30 3.47 -11.66
C LEU A 68 12.83 4.88 -11.23
N ASP A 69 13.23 5.97 -11.90
CA ASP A 69 12.96 7.33 -11.38
C ASP A 69 11.90 8.10 -12.17
N SER A 70 10.71 7.51 -12.26
CA SER A 70 9.56 8.18 -12.88
C SER A 70 8.97 9.32 -12.05
N TYR A 71 9.32 9.40 -10.76
CA TYR A 71 8.73 10.30 -9.78
C TYR A 71 9.76 11.18 -9.10
N THR A 72 9.31 12.34 -8.65
CA THR A 72 10.09 13.32 -7.88
C THR A 72 9.36 13.62 -6.57
N TYR A 73 10.12 14.07 -5.57
CA TYR A 73 9.62 14.27 -4.22
C TYR A 73 9.96 15.66 -3.68
N ASP A 74 8.98 16.27 -3.02
CA ASP A 74 9.20 17.40 -2.13
C ASP A 74 9.16 16.88 -0.68
N VAL A 75 10.08 17.36 0.15
CA VAL A 75 10.14 17.03 1.57
C VAL A 75 9.96 18.31 2.38
N THR A 76 9.05 18.29 3.34
CA THR A 76 8.90 19.39 4.30
C THR A 76 9.48 18.97 5.64
N VAL A 77 10.39 19.80 6.16
CA VAL A 77 11.12 19.55 7.41
C VAL A 77 10.88 20.67 8.42
N THR A 78 11.13 20.39 9.71
CA THR A 78 11.07 21.40 10.77
C THR A 78 12.19 21.22 11.79
N ASP A 79 12.70 22.34 12.31
CA ASP A 79 13.60 22.38 13.48
C ASP A 79 12.85 22.74 14.78
N GLY A 80 11.51 22.68 14.75
CA GLY A 80 10.62 23.07 15.86
C GLY A 80 10.29 24.57 15.89
N VAL A 81 10.98 25.41 15.10
CA VAL A 81 10.71 26.85 15.00
C VAL A 81 10.12 27.21 13.64
N TRP A 82 10.71 26.69 12.57
CA TRP A 82 10.27 26.93 11.19
C TRP A 82 9.92 25.62 10.49
N ARG A 83 9.07 25.72 9.47
CA ARG A 83 8.92 24.69 8.43
C ARG A 83 9.69 25.10 7.19
N ALA A 84 10.39 24.18 6.55
CA ALA A 84 11.00 24.43 5.25
C ALA A 84 10.52 23.37 4.26
N LYS A 85 9.90 23.82 3.16
CA LYS A 85 9.55 22.97 2.02
C LYS A 85 10.72 22.92 1.06
N CYS A 86 11.27 21.73 0.88
CA CYS A 86 12.51 21.48 0.15
C CYS A 86 12.27 20.50 -0.99
N PHE A 87 13.04 20.65 -2.06
CA PHE A 87 13.11 19.69 -3.15
C PHE A 87 14.08 18.57 -2.77
N LEU A 88 13.71 17.31 -2.99
CA LEU A 88 14.59 16.18 -2.77
C LEU A 88 15.33 15.85 -4.07
N HIS A 89 16.67 15.85 -4.03
CA HIS A 89 17.47 15.50 -5.19
C HIS A 89 17.20 14.04 -5.62
N PRO A 90 17.09 13.72 -6.93
CA PRO A 90 16.76 12.38 -7.42
C PRO A 90 17.66 11.26 -6.89
N ASP A 91 18.94 11.53 -6.64
CA ASP A 91 19.88 10.57 -6.04
C ASP A 91 19.42 10.04 -4.67
N LEU A 92 18.52 10.74 -3.98
CA LEU A 92 17.94 10.35 -2.69
C LEU A 92 16.59 9.62 -2.83
N ASN A 93 16.04 9.46 -4.03
CA ASN A 93 14.75 8.78 -4.25
C ASN A 93 14.75 7.35 -3.70
N HIS A 94 15.88 6.64 -3.78
CA HIS A 94 16.02 5.29 -3.23
C HIS A 94 15.73 5.23 -1.72
N GLN A 95 16.00 6.31 -0.97
CA GLN A 95 15.68 6.38 0.47
C GLN A 95 14.18 6.47 0.72
N VAL A 96 13.42 7.05 -0.21
CA VAL A 96 11.95 7.04 -0.18
C VAL A 96 11.42 5.65 -0.58
N HIS A 97 11.96 5.07 -1.65
CA HIS A 97 11.55 3.76 -2.14
C HIS A 97 11.75 2.65 -1.11
N THR A 98 12.80 2.75 -0.28
CA THR A 98 13.09 1.83 0.82
C THR A 98 12.45 2.24 2.15
N ASN A 99 11.69 3.36 2.19
CA ASN A 99 11.09 3.92 3.42
C ASN A 99 12.12 4.22 4.53
N THR A 100 13.35 4.52 4.15
CA THR A 100 14.42 5.01 5.04
C THR A 100 14.25 6.49 5.34
N LEU A 101 13.86 7.29 4.34
CA LEU A 101 13.37 8.66 4.52
C LEU A 101 11.85 8.63 4.70
N LYS A 102 11.37 8.98 5.89
CA LYS A 102 9.95 8.89 6.25
C LYS A 102 9.52 10.03 7.18
N THR A 103 8.23 10.32 7.18
CA THR A 103 7.63 11.29 8.12
C THR A 103 7.74 10.81 9.57
N GLY A 104 7.85 11.75 10.50
CA GLY A 104 8.02 11.43 11.91
C GLY A 104 9.45 11.05 12.34
N ALA A 105 10.40 10.99 11.40
CA ALA A 105 11.81 10.72 11.68
C ALA A 105 12.65 12.01 11.63
N ASP A 106 13.76 12.01 12.36
CA ASP A 106 14.79 13.05 12.26
C ASP A 106 15.77 12.75 11.13
N ILE A 107 16.25 13.79 10.47
CA ILE A 107 17.30 13.73 9.45
C ILE A 107 18.37 14.79 9.72
N HIS A 108 19.58 14.51 9.26
CA HIS A 108 20.68 15.49 9.21
C HIS A 108 20.96 15.85 7.76
N ILE A 109 20.74 17.11 7.40
CA ILE A 109 21.04 17.62 6.06
C ILE A 109 22.54 17.90 5.98
N THR A 110 23.27 17.11 5.21
CA THR A 110 24.74 17.24 5.08
C THR A 110 25.16 18.05 3.86
N GLN A 111 24.29 18.12 2.84
CA GLN A 111 24.52 18.94 1.66
C GLN A 111 23.19 19.47 1.11
N CYS A 112 23.13 20.78 0.88
CA CYS A 112 22.00 21.40 0.23
C CYS A 112 22.44 22.57 -0.66
N SER A 113 21.57 22.95 -1.59
CA SER A 113 21.74 24.10 -2.45
C SER A 113 20.47 24.94 -2.51
N TYR A 114 20.60 26.18 -2.95
CA TYR A 114 19.45 27.03 -3.25
C TYR A 114 19.26 27.13 -4.75
N VAL A 115 18.10 26.68 -5.23
CA VAL A 115 17.78 26.63 -6.66
C VAL A 115 16.84 27.77 -6.99
N TYR A 116 17.26 28.69 -7.85
CA TYR A 116 16.39 29.72 -8.41
C TYR A 116 15.68 29.19 -9.66
N ASN A 117 14.40 29.51 -9.77
CA ASN A 117 13.69 29.34 -11.04
C ASN A 117 13.83 30.63 -11.85
N GLU A 118 14.83 30.66 -12.73
CA GLU A 118 15.10 31.83 -13.58
C GLU A 118 13.96 32.18 -14.54
N ARG A 119 12.98 31.28 -14.73
CA ARG A 119 11.79 31.52 -15.55
C ARG A 119 10.68 32.25 -14.77
N ARG A 120 10.78 32.41 -13.44
CA ARG A 120 9.77 33.06 -12.61
C ARG A 120 10.40 33.95 -11.54
N LEU A 121 10.05 35.24 -11.57
CA LEU A 121 10.48 36.19 -10.55
C LEU A 121 10.01 35.77 -9.16
N GLY A 122 10.90 35.87 -8.16
CA GLY A 122 10.58 35.58 -6.76
C GLY A 122 10.33 34.10 -6.47
N HIS A 123 10.85 33.19 -7.28
CA HIS A 123 10.71 31.74 -7.07
C HIS A 123 12.06 31.06 -6.91
N GLY A 124 12.21 30.35 -5.80
CA GLY A 124 13.36 29.52 -5.49
C GLY A 124 13.10 28.66 -4.26
N TYR A 125 13.88 27.61 -4.09
CA TYR A 125 13.70 26.64 -3.02
C TYR A 125 15.03 26.00 -2.61
N ILE A 126 15.05 25.41 -1.42
CA ILE A 126 16.19 24.61 -0.95
C ILE A 126 16.10 23.23 -1.61
N CYS A 127 17.19 22.78 -2.22
CA CYS A 127 17.38 21.42 -2.73
C CYS A 127 18.24 20.65 -1.74
N ILE A 128 17.73 19.55 -1.19
CA ILE A 128 18.50 18.64 -0.35
C ILE A 128 19.19 17.63 -1.24
N GLU A 129 20.52 17.67 -1.27
CA GLU A 129 21.35 16.84 -2.14
C GLU A 129 21.95 15.64 -1.41
N LYS A 130 22.24 15.78 -0.11
CA LYS A 130 22.68 14.68 0.75
C LYS A 130 22.08 14.84 2.15
N LEU A 131 21.69 13.72 2.73
CA LEU A 131 21.18 13.64 4.09
C LEU A 131 21.56 12.32 4.75
N ARG A 132 21.50 12.27 6.08
CA ARG A 132 21.53 11.05 6.89
C ARG A 132 20.19 10.91 7.61
N CYS A 133 19.56 9.74 7.53
CA CYS A 133 18.33 9.46 8.26
C CYS A 133 18.63 8.95 9.67
N GLY A 134 17.88 9.42 10.66
CA GLY A 134 17.81 8.78 11.98
C GLY A 134 16.96 7.51 11.93
N ALA A 135 17.35 6.50 12.72
CA ALA A 135 16.63 5.22 12.79
C ALA A 135 15.34 5.30 13.64
N GLU A 136 15.28 6.26 14.56
CA GLU A 136 14.25 6.36 15.59
C GLU A 136 13.18 7.43 15.30
N ARG A 137 12.14 7.47 16.14
CA ARG A 137 11.14 8.54 16.12
C ARG A 137 11.81 9.88 16.43
N SER A 138 11.28 10.95 15.84
CA SER A 138 11.81 12.29 16.04
C SER A 138 11.80 12.69 17.51
N VAL A 139 12.92 13.24 18.00
CA VAL A 139 12.99 13.85 19.33
C VAL A 139 12.44 15.28 19.35
N LEU A 140 12.21 15.88 18.17
CA LEU A 140 11.70 17.24 18.00
C LEU A 140 10.17 17.29 18.02
N LEU A 141 9.51 16.38 17.30
CA LEU A 141 8.06 16.41 17.11
C LEU A 141 7.23 16.29 18.39
N PRO A 142 7.63 15.50 19.42
CA PRO A 142 6.91 15.49 20.70
C PRO A 142 6.85 16.86 21.39
N ARG A 143 7.73 17.81 21.02
CA ARG A 143 7.77 19.18 21.56
C ARG A 143 6.94 20.17 20.75
N VAL A 144 6.39 19.75 19.60
CA VAL A 144 5.59 20.58 18.70
C VAL A 144 4.12 20.18 18.83
N ASN A 145 3.30 21.05 19.42
CA ASN A 145 1.87 20.80 19.61
C ASN A 145 1.12 20.68 18.27
N ASP A 146 1.38 21.60 17.35
CA ASP A 146 0.75 21.64 16.03
C ASP A 146 1.77 22.12 14.99
N VAL A 147 2.20 21.21 14.13
CA VAL A 147 3.14 21.50 13.04
C VAL A 147 2.55 22.51 12.05
N SER A 148 1.23 22.54 11.87
CA SER A 148 0.58 23.48 10.93
C SER A 148 0.66 24.93 11.40
N SER A 149 0.80 25.16 12.72
CA SER A 149 0.97 26.47 13.34
C SER A 149 2.36 27.09 13.13
N LEU A 150 3.38 26.27 12.84
CA LEU A 150 4.74 26.75 12.61
C LEU A 150 4.83 27.58 11.32
N PRO A 151 5.54 28.71 11.31
CA PRO A 151 5.68 29.53 10.12
C PRO A 151 6.49 28.83 9.02
N MET A 152 6.12 29.05 7.76
CA MET A 152 6.88 28.56 6.61
C MET A 152 8.07 29.47 6.35
N LEU A 153 9.28 28.89 6.30
CA LEU A 153 10.51 29.59 6.02
C LEU A 153 10.58 29.91 4.53
N VAL A 154 10.65 31.20 4.23
CA VAL A 154 10.72 31.73 2.88
C VAL A 154 11.85 32.75 2.80
N LYS A 155 12.56 32.76 1.68
CA LYS A 155 13.62 33.73 1.44
C LYS A 155 13.03 35.14 1.33
N HIS A 156 13.72 36.12 1.92
CA HIS A 156 13.34 37.52 1.80
C HIS A 156 13.18 37.95 0.32
N GLY A 157 12.06 38.58 -0.01
CA GLY A 157 11.65 38.95 -1.37
C GLY A 157 10.88 37.86 -2.13
N MET A 158 10.68 36.68 -1.55
CA MET A 158 9.90 35.57 -2.12
C MET A 158 8.62 35.25 -1.33
N GLU A 159 8.20 36.12 -0.40
CA GLU A 159 7.06 35.92 0.50
C GLU A 159 5.72 35.81 -0.24
N ARG A 160 5.68 36.19 -1.52
CA ARG A 160 4.49 36.07 -2.39
C ARG A 160 4.47 34.76 -3.18
N SER A 161 5.42 33.85 -2.96
CA SER A 161 5.48 32.56 -3.66
C SER A 161 4.36 31.63 -3.18
N VAL A 162 3.31 31.53 -3.99
CA VAL A 162 2.18 30.61 -3.75
C VAL A 162 2.65 29.17 -3.62
N VAL A 163 3.68 28.75 -4.35
CA VAL A 163 4.15 27.36 -4.38
C VAL A 163 4.79 26.92 -3.04
N LEU A 164 5.46 27.85 -2.35
CA LEU A 164 6.04 27.59 -1.03
C LEU A 164 4.98 27.60 0.08
N GLN A 165 3.87 28.31 -0.14
CA GLN A 165 2.79 28.49 0.85
C GLN A 165 1.60 27.56 0.64
N SER A 166 1.50 26.91 -0.52
CA SER A 166 0.37 26.05 -0.91
C SER A 166 0.81 24.60 -1.11
N ASP A 167 -0.19 23.71 -1.09
CA ASP A 167 -0.03 22.28 -1.29
C ASP A 167 0.13 21.90 -2.78
N VAL A 168 1.16 22.44 -3.43
CA VAL A 168 1.49 22.19 -4.85
C VAL A 168 2.99 21.94 -5.05
N PRO A 169 3.40 21.11 -6.03
CA PRO A 169 4.80 20.80 -6.30
C PRO A 169 5.72 22.02 -6.46
N LEU A 170 6.94 21.94 -5.93
CA LEU A 170 7.98 22.98 -6.10
C LEU A 170 8.35 23.18 -7.58
N GLN A 171 8.34 22.09 -8.35
CA GLN A 171 8.47 22.11 -9.80
C GLN A 171 7.16 22.52 -10.47
N VAL A 172 7.18 23.71 -11.08
CA VAL A 172 5.98 24.47 -11.49
C VAL A 172 5.20 23.85 -12.66
N SER A 173 5.74 22.86 -13.38
CA SER A 173 4.98 22.21 -14.45
C SER A 173 3.83 21.35 -13.93
N ARG A 174 3.86 20.96 -12.65
CA ARG A 174 2.85 20.13 -12.00
C ARG A 174 2.02 20.96 -11.02
N LYS A 175 0.72 20.64 -10.93
CA LYS A 175 -0.25 21.35 -10.08
C LYS A 175 -0.87 20.49 -8.97
N HIS A 176 -0.42 19.25 -8.82
CA HIS A 176 -0.93 18.33 -7.82
C HIS A 176 0.16 17.35 -7.39
N TYR A 177 0.03 16.88 -6.15
CA TYR A 177 0.73 15.70 -5.66
C TYR A 177 -0.10 14.44 -5.94
N LEU A 178 0.59 13.31 -6.01
CA LEU A 178 0.01 11.97 -6.00
C LEU A 178 0.14 11.41 -4.58
N SER A 179 -0.77 10.50 -4.20
CA SER A 179 -0.55 9.67 -3.01
C SER A 179 0.85 9.04 -3.04
N LEU A 180 1.50 8.91 -1.89
CA LEU A 180 2.91 8.54 -1.81
C LEU A 180 3.15 7.12 -2.36
N TRP A 181 2.19 6.21 -2.18
CA TRP A 181 2.40 4.79 -2.43
C TRP A 181 1.56 4.20 -3.57
N ASN A 182 0.57 4.95 -4.08
CA ASN A 182 -0.23 4.59 -5.26
C ASN A 182 -0.67 5.85 -6.03
N ASN A 183 -1.26 5.66 -7.22
CA ASN A 183 -1.57 6.79 -8.10
C ASN A 183 -3.04 7.20 -8.09
N ASP A 184 -3.91 6.35 -7.54
CA ASP A 184 -5.36 6.45 -7.73
C ASP A 184 -6.07 7.00 -6.49
N ASP A 185 -5.39 7.11 -5.34
CA ASP A 185 -5.98 7.73 -4.16
C ASP A 185 -5.95 9.27 -4.26
N PRO A 186 -7.07 9.94 -3.90
CA PRO A 186 -7.11 11.38 -3.70
C PRO A 186 -6.06 11.84 -2.69
N GLU A 187 -5.27 12.86 -3.05
CA GLU A 187 -4.22 13.43 -2.21
C GLU A 187 -4.10 14.95 -2.39
N GLY A 188 -3.95 15.65 -1.28
CA GLY A 188 -3.77 17.10 -1.20
C GLY A 188 -5.05 17.93 -1.15
N ASP A 189 -4.87 19.23 -0.90
CA ASP A 189 -5.97 20.16 -0.62
C ASP A 189 -6.94 20.32 -1.81
N ILE A 190 -6.50 19.99 -3.02
CA ILE A 190 -7.31 20.07 -4.25
C ILE A 190 -8.59 19.23 -4.20
N TRP A 191 -8.65 18.21 -3.34
CA TRP A 191 -9.83 17.34 -3.19
C TRP A 191 -10.83 17.88 -2.17
N THR A 192 -10.42 18.82 -1.31
CA THR A 192 -11.25 19.38 -0.23
C THR A 192 -12.05 20.61 -0.67
N SER A 193 -11.71 21.20 -1.82
CA SER A 193 -12.33 22.42 -2.33
C SER A 193 -13.67 22.14 -3.02
N GLY A 194 -14.75 22.01 -2.24
CA GLY A 194 -16.12 21.95 -2.74
C GLY A 194 -16.92 23.20 -2.37
N SER A 195 -17.28 24.04 -3.35
CA SER A 195 -18.31 25.06 -3.11
C SER A 195 -19.67 24.38 -2.92
N PRO A 196 -20.50 24.79 -1.93
CA PRO A 196 -21.85 24.26 -1.78
C PRO A 196 -22.64 24.42 -3.08
N SER A 197 -23.34 23.37 -3.52
CA SER A 197 -24.27 23.49 -4.64
C SER A 197 -25.32 24.54 -4.28
N ALA A 198 -25.39 25.63 -5.05
CA ALA A 198 -26.45 26.62 -4.87
C ALA A 198 -27.81 25.95 -5.11
N GLU A 199 -28.82 26.26 -4.30
CA GLU A 199 -30.21 25.85 -4.57
C GLU A 199 -30.70 26.53 -5.85
N THR A 200 -30.50 25.86 -6.98
CA THR A 200 -31.03 26.26 -8.28
C THR A 200 -32.38 25.59 -8.51
N VAL A 201 -33.39 26.39 -8.85
CA VAL A 201 -34.66 25.88 -9.39
C VAL A 201 -34.36 25.22 -10.73
N LEU A 202 -34.54 23.90 -10.80
CA LEU A 202 -34.25 23.12 -12.00
C LEU A 202 -35.45 23.15 -12.94
N ASP A 203 -35.24 23.55 -14.20
CA ASP A 203 -36.21 23.32 -15.26
C ASP A 203 -36.03 21.91 -15.81
N VAL A 204 -36.86 21.00 -15.31
CA VAL A 204 -36.92 19.59 -15.73
C VAL A 204 -37.95 19.36 -16.85
N SER A 205 -38.61 20.41 -17.36
CA SER A 205 -39.64 20.27 -18.41
C SER A 205 -39.08 19.85 -19.78
N LYS A 206 -37.79 20.10 -20.02
CA LYS A 206 -37.10 19.84 -21.28
C LYS A 206 -35.85 18.98 -21.08
N ILE A 207 -36.00 17.84 -20.43
CA ILE A 207 -34.94 16.84 -20.32
C ILE A 207 -35.00 15.83 -21.48
N THR A 208 -33.86 15.24 -21.81
CA THR A 208 -33.80 14.07 -22.70
C THR A 208 -33.58 12.79 -21.90
N LEU A 209 -33.94 11.64 -22.48
CA LEU A 209 -33.77 10.33 -21.87
C LEU A 209 -32.52 9.64 -22.44
N LEU A 210 -31.91 8.75 -21.66
CA LEU A 210 -30.73 7.98 -22.08
C LEU A 210 -30.98 7.18 -23.37
N SER A 211 -32.17 6.61 -23.53
CA SER A 211 -32.57 5.90 -24.76
C SER A 211 -32.54 6.78 -26.01
N SER A 212 -32.84 8.07 -25.87
CA SER A 212 -32.82 9.05 -26.98
C SER A 212 -31.40 9.47 -27.33
N LEU A 213 -30.48 9.44 -26.38
CA LEU A 213 -29.06 9.72 -26.64
C LEU A 213 -28.42 8.65 -27.49
N GLU A 214 -28.69 7.38 -27.17
CA GLU A 214 -28.17 6.25 -27.92
C GLU A 214 -28.59 6.29 -29.40
N SER A 215 -29.86 6.60 -29.67
CA SER A 215 -30.37 6.69 -31.05
C SER A 215 -29.86 7.91 -31.82
N SER A 216 -29.48 8.99 -31.12
CA SER A 216 -29.10 10.27 -31.73
C SER A 216 -27.62 10.41 -32.05
N PHE A 217 -26.76 9.49 -31.61
CA PHE A 217 -25.30 9.61 -31.72
C PHE A 217 -24.77 9.79 -33.16
N ARG A 218 -25.46 9.21 -34.16
CA ARG A 218 -25.07 9.31 -35.58
C ARG A 218 -25.76 10.44 -36.36
N GLY A 219 -26.59 11.25 -35.70
CA GLY A 219 -27.35 12.35 -36.32
C GLY A 219 -26.91 13.74 -35.86
N ALA A 220 -27.49 14.78 -36.46
CA ALA A 220 -27.35 16.15 -35.98
C ALA A 220 -28.10 16.30 -34.65
N TRP A 221 -27.36 16.40 -33.55
CA TRP A 221 -27.91 16.42 -32.19
C TRP A 221 -27.63 17.74 -31.48
N LYS A 222 -28.61 18.22 -30.71
CA LYS A 222 -28.43 19.30 -29.73
C LYS A 222 -28.62 18.71 -28.33
N PRO A 223 -27.63 18.85 -27.42
CA PRO A 223 -27.75 18.30 -26.07
C PRO A 223 -28.83 19.05 -25.29
N LEU A 224 -29.96 18.38 -25.07
CA LEU A 224 -30.89 18.76 -24.01
C LEU A 224 -30.31 18.32 -22.66
N PRO A 225 -30.68 18.99 -21.56
CA PRO A 225 -30.28 18.57 -20.22
C PRO A 225 -30.67 17.12 -19.91
N LEU A 226 -29.86 16.46 -19.07
CA LEU A 226 -30.15 15.14 -18.51
C LEU A 226 -30.50 15.26 -17.05
N LEU A 227 -31.41 14.40 -16.60
CA LEU A 227 -31.68 14.16 -15.19
C LEU A 227 -31.49 12.67 -14.92
N VAL A 228 -30.45 12.32 -14.18
CA VAL A 228 -30.03 10.93 -13.97
C VAL A 228 -29.65 10.68 -12.51
N LYS A 229 -29.81 9.45 -12.03
CA LYS A 229 -29.31 8.99 -10.73
C LYS A 229 -28.05 8.17 -10.92
N ILE A 230 -27.01 8.41 -10.10
CA ILE A 230 -25.84 7.54 -10.04
C ILE A 230 -26.27 6.23 -9.39
N ILE A 231 -26.14 5.13 -10.14
CA ILE A 231 -26.41 3.78 -9.63
C ILE A 231 -25.11 3.02 -9.33
N HIS A 232 -23.98 3.48 -9.89
CA HIS A 232 -22.68 2.90 -9.65
C HIS A 232 -21.55 3.94 -9.76
N LYS A 233 -20.51 3.82 -8.92
CA LYS A 233 -19.30 4.66 -8.93
C LYS A 233 -18.04 3.80 -9.02
N SER A 234 -17.14 4.11 -9.96
CA SER A 234 -15.82 3.44 -10.03
C SER A 234 -14.79 4.14 -9.15
N ARG A 235 -13.69 3.44 -8.84
CA ARG A 235 -12.46 4.07 -8.34
C ARG A 235 -11.93 5.12 -9.33
N LEU A 236 -11.18 6.09 -8.82
CA LEU A 236 -10.47 7.08 -9.63
C LEU A 236 -9.36 6.39 -10.43
N ARG A 237 -9.01 6.94 -11.59
CA ARG A 237 -7.89 6.46 -12.42
C ARG A 237 -6.98 7.61 -12.81
N TYR A 238 -5.73 7.52 -12.41
CA TYR A 238 -4.69 8.43 -12.88
C TYR A 238 -4.12 7.96 -14.23
N TYR A 239 -4.16 8.84 -15.22
CA TYR A 239 -3.67 8.56 -16.58
C TYR A 239 -2.51 9.46 -17.02
N GLY A 240 -1.91 10.22 -16.08
CA GLY A 240 -0.76 11.08 -16.36
C GLY A 240 0.45 10.33 -16.94
N LYS A 241 1.16 11.00 -17.85
CA LYS A 241 2.35 10.50 -18.55
C LYS A 241 3.34 11.65 -18.79
N PHE A 242 4.59 11.31 -19.09
CA PHE A 242 5.59 12.29 -19.52
C PHE A 242 5.11 13.05 -20.77
N GLY A 243 5.42 14.35 -20.82
CA GLY A 243 5.01 15.25 -21.89
C GLY A 243 3.53 15.64 -21.91
N LEU A 244 2.67 15.01 -21.09
CA LEU A 244 1.25 15.34 -21.04
C LEU A 244 1.04 16.68 -20.33
N LYS A 245 0.58 17.69 -21.08
CA LYS A 245 0.25 19.04 -20.59
C LYS A 245 -1.19 19.11 -20.05
N ILE A 246 -1.53 18.22 -19.13
CA ILE A 246 -2.82 18.22 -18.43
C ILE A 246 -2.55 18.37 -16.94
N ASP A 247 -3.16 19.39 -16.34
CA ASP A 247 -2.90 19.78 -14.95
C ASP A 247 -3.30 18.69 -13.94
N TYR A 248 -4.46 18.06 -14.16
CA TYR A 248 -5.03 17.01 -13.31
C TYR A 248 -5.46 15.82 -14.17
N PRO A 249 -4.57 14.91 -14.58
CA PRO A 249 -4.89 13.84 -15.52
C PRO A 249 -5.54 12.65 -14.79
N TYR A 250 -6.75 12.91 -14.28
CA TYR A 250 -7.62 11.94 -13.64
C TYR A 250 -8.89 11.72 -14.46
N GLN A 251 -9.42 10.51 -14.37
CA GLN A 251 -10.74 10.18 -14.87
C GLN A 251 -11.47 9.28 -13.87
N ALA A 252 -12.80 9.36 -13.84
CA ALA A 252 -13.66 8.47 -13.07
C ALA A 252 -14.87 8.06 -13.90
N TYR A 253 -15.34 6.84 -13.71
CA TYR A 253 -16.52 6.32 -14.37
C TYR A 253 -17.68 6.18 -13.39
N PHE A 254 -18.88 6.43 -13.89
CA PHE A 254 -20.13 6.23 -13.17
C PHE A 254 -21.09 5.50 -14.11
N GLU A 255 -21.93 4.62 -13.57
CA GLU A 255 -23.15 4.22 -14.29
C GLU A 255 -24.29 5.06 -13.75
N VAL A 256 -24.97 5.74 -14.67
CA VAL A 256 -26.09 6.61 -14.38
C VAL A 256 -27.35 6.07 -15.04
N ALA A 257 -28.50 6.36 -14.44
CA ALA A 257 -29.76 5.84 -14.91
C ALA A 257 -30.92 6.83 -14.81
N ASP A 258 -31.86 6.66 -15.72
CA ASP A 258 -33.18 7.27 -15.73
C ASP A 258 -34.25 6.18 -15.97
N GLN A 259 -35.50 6.58 -16.19
CA GLN A 259 -36.60 5.66 -16.48
C GLN A 259 -36.41 4.81 -17.76
N SER A 260 -35.48 5.17 -18.64
CA SER A 260 -35.27 4.51 -19.94
C SER A 260 -34.17 3.45 -19.92
N GLY A 261 -33.26 3.50 -18.95
CA GLY A 261 -32.17 2.53 -18.82
C GLY A 261 -30.94 3.09 -18.10
N THR A 262 -29.79 2.47 -18.35
CA THR A 262 -28.48 2.82 -17.77
C THR A 262 -27.50 3.20 -18.87
N MET A 263 -26.61 4.14 -18.59
CA MET A 263 -25.55 4.58 -19.50
C MET A 263 -24.31 4.98 -18.71
N SER A 264 -23.15 4.77 -19.32
CA SER A 264 -21.89 5.18 -18.71
C SER A 264 -21.66 6.67 -18.78
N LEU A 265 -21.12 7.22 -17.70
CA LEU A 265 -20.69 8.60 -17.59
C LEU A 265 -19.22 8.66 -17.18
N VAL A 266 -18.45 9.53 -17.83
CA VAL A 266 -17.03 9.75 -17.59
C VAL A 266 -16.79 11.17 -17.13
N LEU A 267 -16.20 11.31 -15.94
CA LEU A 267 -15.76 12.58 -15.36
C LEU A 267 -14.28 12.78 -15.68
N TRP A 268 -13.92 13.92 -16.28
CA TRP A 268 -12.57 14.18 -16.75
C TRP A 268 -11.87 15.32 -16.02
N ASN A 269 -10.58 15.11 -15.77
CA ASN A 269 -9.57 16.11 -15.47
C ASN A 269 -9.84 16.93 -14.20
N GLU A 270 -9.84 18.26 -14.31
CA GLU A 270 -10.12 19.20 -13.21
C GLU A 270 -11.52 19.01 -12.59
N LEU A 271 -12.46 18.35 -13.30
CA LEU A 271 -13.75 17.98 -12.70
C LEU A 271 -13.63 16.82 -11.70
N CYS A 272 -12.60 15.98 -11.78
CA CYS A 272 -12.38 14.90 -10.81
C CYS A 272 -12.14 15.44 -9.39
N PRO A 273 -11.10 16.26 -9.12
CA PRO A 273 -10.92 16.84 -7.79
C PRO A 273 -12.10 17.70 -7.34
N GLU A 274 -12.80 18.35 -8.28
CA GLU A 274 -13.98 19.16 -7.95
C GLU A 274 -15.20 18.33 -7.51
N PHE A 275 -15.50 17.20 -8.18
CA PHE A 275 -16.78 16.50 -8.00
C PHE A 275 -16.66 15.10 -7.40
N TYR A 276 -15.58 14.36 -7.62
CA TYR A 276 -15.53 12.91 -7.37
C TYR A 276 -15.92 12.51 -5.94
N GLN A 277 -15.43 13.23 -4.92
CA GLN A 277 -15.78 12.95 -3.52
C GLN A 277 -17.24 13.30 -3.16
N ARG A 278 -17.88 14.21 -3.92
CA ARG A 278 -19.28 14.63 -3.72
C ARG A 278 -20.28 13.75 -4.48
N LEU A 279 -19.83 13.04 -5.52
CA LEU A 279 -20.65 12.15 -6.31
C LEU A 279 -20.65 10.75 -5.70
N ASN A 280 -21.76 10.37 -5.06
CA ASN A 280 -21.94 9.05 -4.44
C ASN A 280 -23.09 8.29 -5.10
N VAL A 281 -23.11 6.96 -4.95
CA VAL A 281 -24.26 6.15 -5.38
C VAL A 281 -25.54 6.66 -4.72
N GLY A 282 -26.61 6.80 -5.51
CA GLY A 282 -27.88 7.42 -5.12
C GLY A 282 -27.96 8.92 -5.41
N THR A 283 -26.85 9.60 -5.73
CA THR A 283 -26.85 11.03 -6.06
C THR A 283 -27.61 11.29 -7.36
N VAL A 284 -28.49 12.29 -7.37
CA VAL A 284 -29.20 12.74 -8.58
C VAL A 284 -28.46 13.92 -9.19
N LEU A 285 -28.23 13.86 -10.50
CA LEU A 285 -27.52 14.85 -11.28
C LEU A 285 -28.42 15.46 -12.33
N TYR A 286 -28.39 16.78 -12.41
CA TYR A 286 -28.86 17.53 -13.57
C TYR A 286 -27.66 18.00 -14.37
N LEU A 287 -27.51 17.49 -15.59
CA LEU A 287 -26.33 17.66 -16.43
C LEU A 287 -26.66 18.49 -17.67
N GLN A 288 -25.81 19.47 -17.97
CA GLN A 288 -25.89 20.25 -19.20
C GLN A 288 -24.50 20.32 -19.83
N ASN A 289 -24.44 20.63 -21.13
CA ASN A 289 -23.18 20.75 -21.87
C ASN A 289 -22.26 19.52 -21.73
N TYR A 290 -22.85 18.33 -21.81
CA TYR A 290 -22.09 17.08 -21.92
C TYR A 290 -21.86 16.73 -23.39
N THR A 291 -20.90 15.86 -23.66
CA THR A 291 -20.66 15.31 -25.00
C THR A 291 -20.93 13.81 -25.01
N LEU A 292 -21.23 13.25 -26.17
CA LEU A 292 -21.30 11.80 -26.36
C LEU A 292 -20.06 11.32 -27.10
N LYS A 293 -19.50 10.21 -26.67
CA LYS A 293 -18.43 9.49 -27.38
C LYS A 293 -18.80 8.04 -27.52
N GLN A 294 -18.20 7.38 -28.51
CA GLN A 294 -18.22 5.92 -28.57
C GLN A 294 -17.59 5.38 -27.29
N SER A 295 -18.27 4.45 -26.63
CA SER A 295 -17.78 3.81 -25.43
C SER A 295 -16.42 3.15 -25.65
N TYR A 296 -15.54 3.28 -24.67
CA TYR A 296 -14.26 2.59 -24.70
C TYR A 296 -14.44 1.07 -24.54
N ALA A 297 -13.94 0.30 -25.52
CA ALA A 297 -14.16 -1.15 -25.59
C ALA A 297 -13.44 -1.93 -24.47
N ASN A 298 -12.24 -1.51 -24.07
CA ASN A 298 -11.42 -2.24 -23.08
C ASN A 298 -11.70 -1.81 -21.63
N ARG A 299 -12.93 -1.38 -21.35
CA ARG A 299 -13.34 -0.90 -20.03
C ARG A 299 -14.05 -2.02 -19.26
N SER A 300 -13.68 -2.22 -17.99
CA SER A 300 -14.51 -2.96 -17.05
C SER A 300 -15.84 -2.23 -16.79
N ARG A 301 -16.90 -2.99 -16.51
CA ARG A 301 -18.23 -2.48 -16.18
C ARG A 301 -18.77 -3.25 -14.97
N PRO A 302 -19.58 -2.60 -14.11
CA PRO A 302 -20.24 -3.29 -13.01
C PRO A 302 -21.22 -4.32 -13.56
N GLN A 303 -21.45 -5.40 -12.81
CA GLN A 303 -22.51 -6.35 -13.14
C GLN A 303 -23.81 -5.86 -12.52
N MET A 304 -24.80 -5.58 -13.38
CA MET A 304 -26.00 -4.82 -13.00
C MET A 304 -27.31 -5.53 -13.40
N ASP A 305 -27.25 -6.82 -13.69
CA ASP A 305 -28.39 -7.58 -14.24
C ASP A 305 -29.63 -7.54 -13.32
N HIS A 306 -29.44 -7.39 -12.00
CA HIS A 306 -30.51 -7.28 -11.02
C HIS A 306 -31.35 -6.02 -11.13
N HIS A 307 -30.83 -4.95 -11.74
CA HIS A 307 -31.60 -3.73 -11.96
C HIS A 307 -32.70 -3.93 -13.01
N ARG A 308 -32.59 -4.94 -13.90
CA ARG A 308 -33.51 -5.20 -15.02
C ARG A 308 -33.74 -3.98 -15.93
N LEU A 309 -32.80 -3.05 -15.93
CA LEU A 309 -32.80 -1.86 -16.76
C LEU A 309 -32.10 -2.16 -18.09
N LYS A 310 -32.57 -1.56 -19.17
CA LYS A 310 -31.88 -1.63 -20.46
C LYS A 310 -30.52 -0.93 -20.34
N THR A 311 -29.44 -1.60 -20.73
CA THR A 311 -28.09 -1.03 -20.68
C THR A 311 -27.69 -0.48 -22.05
N PHE A 312 -27.31 0.79 -22.11
CA PHE A 312 -26.80 1.46 -23.31
C PHE A 312 -25.27 1.53 -23.25
N ASN A 313 -24.60 0.61 -23.95
CA ASN A 313 -23.14 0.45 -23.90
C ASN A 313 -22.41 0.98 -25.13
N SER A 314 -23.10 1.40 -26.20
CA SER A 314 -22.45 1.88 -27.44
C SER A 314 -21.84 3.26 -27.26
N VAL A 315 -22.51 4.13 -26.50
CA VAL A 315 -22.06 5.50 -26.23
C VAL A 315 -21.90 5.75 -24.74
N GLU A 316 -21.03 6.70 -24.42
CA GLU A 316 -20.81 7.19 -23.06
C GLU A 316 -20.97 8.71 -23.01
N ILE A 317 -21.50 9.18 -21.89
CA ILE A 317 -21.63 10.60 -21.55
C ILE A 317 -20.27 11.07 -21.03
N CYS A 318 -19.64 12.05 -21.69
CA CYS A 318 -18.41 12.66 -21.17
C CYS A 318 -18.70 14.04 -20.60
N LEU A 319 -18.32 14.23 -19.34
CA LEU A 319 -18.28 15.50 -18.67
C LEU A 319 -16.87 16.07 -18.78
N ASN A 320 -16.73 17.14 -19.55
CA ASN A 320 -15.44 17.77 -19.82
C ASN A 320 -15.37 19.13 -19.14
N PRO A 321 -14.20 19.54 -18.62
CA PRO A 321 -14.06 20.87 -18.04
C PRO A 321 -14.14 21.99 -19.07
N ARG A 322 -13.82 21.68 -20.34
CA ARG A 322 -13.77 22.64 -21.45
C ARG A 322 -14.24 21.96 -22.73
N ASN A 323 -14.76 22.78 -23.65
CA ASN A 323 -15.15 22.39 -25.02
C ASN A 323 -16.11 21.19 -25.16
N PRO A 324 -17.38 21.35 -24.75
CA PRO A 324 -17.93 22.42 -23.93
C PRO A 324 -17.64 22.17 -22.44
N ALA A 325 -17.65 23.24 -21.64
CA ALA A 325 -17.57 23.10 -20.19
C ALA A 325 -18.90 22.53 -19.67
N SER A 326 -18.85 21.33 -19.10
CA SER A 326 -20.01 20.65 -18.55
C SER A 326 -20.52 21.35 -17.30
N VAL A 327 -21.85 21.47 -17.20
CA VAL A 327 -22.51 22.00 -16.00
C VAL A 327 -23.09 20.82 -15.24
N ILE A 328 -22.57 20.60 -14.05
CA ILE A 328 -22.95 19.49 -13.17
C ILE A 328 -23.69 20.09 -11.97
N THR A 329 -24.98 19.85 -11.87
CA THR A 329 -25.77 20.25 -10.69
C THR A 329 -26.13 19.01 -9.88
N VAL A 330 -25.57 18.92 -8.68
CA VAL A 330 -25.91 17.89 -7.69
C VAL A 330 -27.24 18.27 -7.03
N VAL A 331 -28.27 17.47 -7.26
CA VAL A 331 -29.63 17.74 -6.75
C VAL A 331 -29.73 17.27 -5.31
N SER A 332 -30.22 18.14 -4.42
CA SER A 332 -30.48 17.78 -3.02
C SER A 332 -31.49 16.62 -2.95
N PRO A 333 -31.26 15.58 -2.13
CA PRO A 333 -32.20 14.46 -1.97
C PRO A 333 -33.63 14.90 -1.62
N LYS A 334 -33.78 16.01 -0.88
CA LYS A 334 -35.09 16.57 -0.50
C LYS A 334 -35.84 17.20 -1.69
N SER A 335 -35.12 17.58 -2.74
CA SER A 335 -35.67 18.18 -3.95
C SER A 335 -35.92 17.15 -5.05
N VAL A 336 -35.57 15.88 -4.82
CA VAL A 336 -35.82 14.80 -5.77
C VAL A 336 -37.30 14.41 -5.71
N LEU A 337 -37.97 14.54 -6.85
CA LEU A 337 -39.40 14.33 -6.95
C LEU A 337 -39.71 12.91 -7.48
N PRO A 338 -40.59 12.11 -6.84
CA PRO A 338 -40.90 10.75 -7.28
C PRO A 338 -41.40 10.66 -8.72
N GLN A 339 -42.11 11.68 -9.21
CA GLN A 339 -42.61 11.75 -10.58
C GLN A 339 -41.52 11.83 -11.66
N TRP A 340 -40.25 12.05 -11.29
CA TRP A 340 -39.13 11.99 -12.23
C TRP A 340 -38.79 10.56 -12.66
N GLY A 341 -39.37 9.54 -12.01
CA GLY A 341 -39.23 8.14 -12.43
C GLY A 341 -37.80 7.61 -12.37
N LEU A 342 -36.93 8.21 -11.56
CA LEU A 342 -35.54 7.77 -11.41
C LEU A 342 -35.50 6.42 -10.67
N PRO A 343 -34.76 5.42 -11.17
CA PRO A 343 -34.74 4.08 -10.59
C PRO A 343 -34.15 4.07 -9.18
N GLU A 344 -34.54 3.11 -8.36
CA GLU A 344 -33.92 2.88 -7.05
C GLU A 344 -32.57 2.16 -7.17
N VAL A 345 -31.68 2.46 -6.22
CA VAL A 345 -30.41 1.74 -6.09
C VAL A 345 -30.68 0.40 -5.40
N SER A 346 -30.19 -0.69 -5.97
CA SER A 346 -30.32 -2.03 -5.43
C SER A 346 -28.96 -2.73 -5.41
N TYR A 347 -28.82 -3.67 -4.49
CA TYR A 347 -27.59 -4.42 -4.22
C TYR A 347 -27.89 -5.91 -4.29
N GLN A 348 -26.84 -6.71 -4.48
CA GLN A 348 -26.86 -8.17 -4.52
C GLN A 348 -26.05 -8.72 -3.35
N PHE A 349 -26.52 -8.48 -2.13
CA PHE A 349 -25.85 -9.02 -0.94
C PHE A 349 -25.86 -10.54 -0.95
N THR A 350 -24.70 -11.17 -0.88
CA THR A 350 -24.50 -12.62 -0.80
C THR A 350 -24.03 -12.98 0.60
N THR A 351 -24.63 -14.01 1.19
CA THR A 351 -24.17 -14.53 2.50
C THR A 351 -22.98 -15.46 2.29
N ARG A 352 -22.19 -15.69 3.35
CA ARG A 352 -21.02 -16.55 3.24
C ARG A 352 -21.43 -17.96 2.82
N SER A 353 -22.51 -18.52 3.33
CA SER A 353 -23.03 -19.84 2.95
C SER A 353 -23.52 -20.00 1.51
N GLU A 354 -23.72 -18.89 0.79
CA GLU A 354 -24.14 -18.88 -0.61
C GLU A 354 -22.97 -18.69 -1.57
N LEU A 355 -21.81 -18.22 -1.08
CA LEU A 355 -20.67 -17.82 -1.89
C LEU A 355 -20.12 -18.97 -2.77
N GLU A 356 -20.08 -20.21 -2.25
CA GLU A 356 -19.63 -21.39 -3.00
C GLU A 356 -20.47 -21.68 -4.25
N LYS A 357 -21.71 -21.18 -4.30
CA LYS A 357 -22.66 -21.44 -5.40
C LYS A 357 -22.51 -20.41 -6.52
N LEU A 358 -21.81 -19.30 -6.28
CA LEU A 358 -21.61 -18.26 -7.28
C LEU A 358 -20.52 -18.66 -8.27
N ALA A 359 -20.76 -18.41 -9.56
CA ALA A 359 -19.78 -18.70 -10.60
C ALA A 359 -18.51 -17.84 -10.45
N ASN A 360 -17.37 -18.38 -10.89
CA ASN A 360 -16.12 -17.62 -10.95
C ASN A 360 -16.32 -16.31 -11.74
N ASN A 361 -15.69 -15.23 -11.26
CA ASN A 361 -15.74 -13.87 -11.79
C ASN A 361 -17.12 -13.17 -11.77
N SER A 362 -18.16 -13.81 -11.22
CA SER A 362 -19.42 -13.11 -10.93
C SER A 362 -19.21 -12.02 -9.88
N ALA A 363 -20.02 -10.96 -9.94
CA ALA A 363 -20.00 -9.90 -8.92
C ALA A 363 -21.02 -10.18 -7.81
N CYS A 364 -20.67 -9.82 -6.58
CA CYS A 364 -21.58 -9.81 -5.44
C CYS A 364 -21.27 -8.66 -4.48
N ASP A 365 -22.25 -8.31 -3.65
CA ASP A 365 -22.07 -7.40 -2.52
C ASP A 365 -21.99 -8.21 -1.23
N VAL A 366 -21.20 -7.79 -0.25
CA VAL A 366 -21.06 -8.50 1.03
C VAL A 366 -21.07 -7.54 2.20
N ILE A 367 -21.54 -8.04 3.33
CA ILE A 367 -21.43 -7.38 4.64
C ILE A 367 -20.96 -8.41 5.67
N GLY A 368 -20.01 -8.02 6.52
CA GLY A 368 -19.51 -8.90 7.57
C GLY A 368 -18.89 -8.13 8.74
N LEU A 369 -18.75 -8.80 9.87
CA LEU A 369 -18.01 -8.33 11.04
C LEU A 369 -16.55 -8.74 10.88
N VAL A 370 -15.64 -7.78 10.87
CA VAL A 370 -14.21 -8.01 10.64
C VAL A 370 -13.60 -8.77 11.81
N THR A 371 -12.90 -9.86 11.51
CA THR A 371 -12.15 -10.66 12.50
C THR A 371 -10.64 -10.61 12.27
N PHE A 372 -10.18 -10.47 11.02
CA PHE A 372 -8.77 -10.36 10.71
C PHE A 372 -8.50 -9.23 9.70
N VAL A 373 -7.41 -8.49 9.91
CA VAL A 373 -6.93 -7.46 8.97
C VAL A 373 -5.42 -7.63 8.78
N GLY A 374 -5.00 -8.06 7.60
CA GLY A 374 -3.60 -8.16 7.24
C GLY A 374 -2.92 -6.80 7.10
N ARG A 375 -1.58 -6.81 7.08
CA ARG A 375 -0.81 -5.60 6.76
C ARG A 375 -1.07 -5.14 5.32
N VAL A 376 -0.85 -3.86 5.07
CA VAL A 376 -0.95 -3.30 3.72
C VAL A 376 0.28 -3.68 2.91
N GLU A 377 0.04 -4.22 1.71
CA GLU A 377 1.07 -4.58 0.74
C GLU A 377 0.80 -3.86 -0.60
N ARG A 378 1.79 -3.90 -1.48
CA ARG A 378 1.77 -3.28 -2.80
C ARG A 378 2.14 -4.29 -3.86
N VAL A 379 1.47 -4.24 -5.00
CA VAL A 379 1.82 -5.03 -6.18
C VAL A 379 2.04 -4.11 -7.36
N LYS A 380 3.08 -4.38 -8.14
CA LYS A 380 3.41 -3.62 -9.34
C LYS A 380 2.43 -3.96 -10.47
N SER A 381 1.86 -2.93 -11.10
CA SER A 381 0.92 -3.10 -12.21
C SER A 381 1.65 -3.58 -13.47
N LYS A 382 1.17 -4.68 -14.07
CA LYS A 382 1.69 -5.25 -15.32
C LYS A 382 1.22 -4.40 -16.52
N GLY A 383 1.87 -3.24 -16.77
CA GLY A 383 1.52 -2.35 -17.88
C GLY A 383 2.75 -1.76 -18.58
N ASN A 384 2.89 -2.00 -19.90
CA ASN A 384 4.11 -1.68 -20.65
C ASN A 384 4.18 -0.22 -21.18
N LYS A 385 3.22 0.66 -20.84
CA LYS A 385 3.10 2.01 -21.46
C LYS A 385 2.72 3.09 -20.44
N GLY A 386 3.67 3.55 -19.64
CA GLY A 386 3.50 4.69 -18.75
C GLY A 386 4.51 4.71 -17.60
N PRO A 387 4.45 5.71 -16.71
CA PRO A 387 5.21 5.68 -15.47
C PRO A 387 4.77 4.47 -14.63
N GLU A 388 5.69 3.96 -13.81
CA GLU A 388 5.45 2.84 -12.91
C GLU A 388 4.20 3.05 -12.06
N LYS A 389 3.36 2.01 -11.92
CA LYS A 389 2.15 2.07 -11.10
C LYS A 389 2.12 0.92 -10.11
N TYR A 390 1.84 1.25 -8.86
CA TYR A 390 1.57 0.27 -7.80
C TYR A 390 0.09 0.29 -7.45
N TRP A 391 -0.44 -0.89 -7.13
CA TRP A 391 -1.72 -1.05 -6.46
C TRP A 391 -1.48 -1.43 -5.02
N THR A 392 -2.19 -0.77 -4.12
CA THR A 392 -2.14 -1.03 -2.69
C THR A 392 -3.29 -1.95 -2.32
N TYR A 393 -3.04 -3.00 -1.54
CA TYR A 393 -4.04 -3.96 -1.12
C TYR A 393 -3.78 -4.51 0.28
N ARG A 394 -4.77 -5.19 0.85
CA ARG A 394 -4.63 -5.99 2.07
C ARG A 394 -5.66 -7.12 2.12
N TRP A 395 -5.34 -8.15 2.89
CA TRP A 395 -6.27 -9.25 3.16
C TRP A 395 -7.13 -8.97 4.39
N VAL A 396 -8.42 -9.31 4.31
CA VAL A 396 -9.37 -9.13 5.42
C VAL A 396 -10.25 -10.36 5.55
N HIS A 397 -10.51 -10.79 6.79
CA HIS A 397 -11.58 -11.76 7.07
C HIS A 397 -12.76 -11.08 7.73
N ALA A 398 -13.95 -11.44 7.26
CA ALA A 398 -15.20 -10.98 7.84
C ALA A 398 -16.21 -12.13 7.98
N VAL A 399 -17.01 -12.13 9.04
CA VAL A 399 -18.01 -13.17 9.32
C VAL A 399 -19.42 -12.59 9.32
N ASP A 400 -20.41 -13.35 8.87
CA ASP A 400 -21.82 -12.93 8.83
C ASP A 400 -22.78 -13.84 9.61
N GLY A 401 -22.24 -14.87 10.27
CA GLY A 401 -23.01 -15.84 11.04
C GLY A 401 -23.67 -16.96 10.24
N THR A 402 -23.52 -16.98 8.92
CA THR A 402 -24.18 -17.99 8.06
C THR A 402 -23.31 -19.21 7.79
N SER A 403 -22.00 -19.13 8.07
CA SER A 403 -21.02 -20.20 7.88
C SER A 403 -19.99 -20.20 9.00
N LYS A 404 -19.28 -21.33 9.17
CA LYS A 404 -18.10 -21.44 10.06
C LYS A 404 -16.86 -20.80 9.44
N HIS A 405 -16.79 -20.70 8.12
CA HIS A 405 -15.69 -20.04 7.42
C HIS A 405 -15.97 -18.54 7.32
N PRO A 406 -14.94 -17.68 7.36
CA PRO A 406 -15.11 -16.27 7.05
C PRO A 406 -15.21 -16.04 5.54
N PHE A 407 -15.69 -14.86 5.15
CA PHE A 407 -15.32 -14.28 3.87
C PHE A 407 -13.82 -14.01 3.86
N ILE A 408 -13.13 -14.44 2.80
CA ILE A 408 -11.73 -14.12 2.55
C ILE A 408 -11.71 -13.02 1.50
N LEU A 409 -11.25 -11.83 1.88
CA LEU A 409 -11.35 -10.61 1.06
C LEU A 409 -9.96 -10.10 0.70
N GLU A 410 -9.66 -10.02 -0.59
CA GLU A 410 -8.54 -9.27 -1.14
C GLU A 410 -9.03 -7.85 -1.47
N ILE A 411 -8.70 -6.88 -0.62
CA ILE A 411 -9.22 -5.52 -0.74
C ILE A 411 -8.12 -4.63 -1.29
N PHE A 412 -8.38 -4.03 -2.45
CA PHE A 412 -7.53 -3.00 -3.03
C PHE A 412 -7.99 -1.61 -2.59
N SER A 413 -7.09 -0.63 -2.56
CA SER A 413 -7.49 0.76 -2.34
C SER A 413 -8.37 1.25 -3.50
N SER A 414 -9.59 1.65 -3.19
CA SER A 414 -10.63 2.09 -4.14
C SER A 414 -10.86 3.60 -4.10
N SER A 415 -9.80 4.41 -3.96
CA SER A 415 -9.90 5.88 -3.85
C SER A 415 -10.68 6.35 -2.60
N GLN A 416 -10.63 5.56 -1.54
CA GLN A 416 -11.23 5.82 -0.21
C GLN A 416 -10.17 5.61 0.89
N PRO A 417 -9.06 6.37 0.89
CA PRO A 417 -7.91 6.09 1.75
C PRO A 417 -8.22 6.16 3.25
N GLU A 418 -9.17 7.00 3.67
CA GLU A 418 -9.58 7.11 5.08
C GLU A 418 -10.33 5.86 5.54
N ILE A 419 -11.10 5.24 4.66
CA ILE A 419 -11.81 3.98 4.95
C ILE A 419 -10.82 2.82 4.93
N PHE A 420 -9.99 2.74 3.88
CA PHE A 420 -9.04 1.64 3.67
C PHE A 420 -8.03 1.49 4.83
N SER A 421 -7.52 2.61 5.34
CA SER A 421 -6.57 2.63 6.47
C SER A 421 -7.21 2.34 7.83
N CYS A 422 -8.53 2.53 7.95
CA CYS A 422 -9.28 2.39 9.21
C CYS A 422 -10.06 1.07 9.33
N ILE A 423 -9.94 0.15 8.37
CA ILE A 423 -10.48 -1.21 8.49
C ILE A 423 -9.82 -1.86 9.71
N CYS A 424 -10.62 -2.22 10.71
CA CYS A 424 -10.16 -2.87 11.94
C CYS A 424 -11.12 -3.98 12.37
N PRO A 425 -10.63 -4.98 13.13
CA PRO A 425 -11.51 -5.98 13.74
C PRO A 425 -12.61 -5.35 14.59
N MET A 426 -13.69 -6.10 14.79
CA MET A 426 -14.90 -5.66 15.51
C MET A 426 -15.69 -4.52 14.82
N THR A 427 -15.36 -4.19 13.57
CA THR A 427 -16.16 -3.25 12.75
C THR A 427 -16.95 -3.98 11.69
N TYR A 428 -18.05 -3.37 11.25
CA TYR A 428 -18.76 -3.81 10.06
C TYR A 428 -17.96 -3.39 8.83
N LEU A 429 -17.92 -4.27 7.85
CA LEU A 429 -17.31 -4.03 6.56
C LEU A 429 -18.34 -4.37 5.48
N VAL A 430 -18.61 -3.41 4.61
CA VAL A 430 -19.43 -3.58 3.41
C VAL A 430 -18.52 -3.41 2.21
N CYS A 431 -18.53 -4.36 1.30
CA CYS A 431 -17.85 -4.27 0.01
C CYS A 431 -18.86 -4.54 -1.09
N THR A 432 -18.99 -3.61 -2.05
CA THR A 432 -19.87 -3.77 -3.21
C THR A 432 -19.10 -4.28 -4.42
N GLN A 433 -19.78 -4.93 -5.37
CA GLN A 433 -19.25 -5.33 -6.68
C GLN A 433 -17.90 -6.07 -6.59
N MET A 434 -17.75 -6.90 -5.56
CA MET A 434 -16.60 -7.77 -5.37
C MET A 434 -16.67 -8.92 -6.37
N ARG A 435 -15.52 -9.36 -6.89
CA ARG A 435 -15.44 -10.49 -7.83
C ARG A 435 -15.17 -11.78 -7.09
N VAL A 436 -15.95 -12.81 -7.41
CA VAL A 436 -15.75 -14.17 -6.90
C VAL A 436 -14.55 -14.79 -7.60
N CYS A 437 -13.59 -15.29 -6.82
CA CYS A 437 -12.44 -16.04 -7.31
C CYS A 437 -12.54 -17.48 -6.82
N GLN A 438 -12.82 -18.39 -7.75
CA GLN A 438 -12.76 -19.83 -7.51
C GLN A 438 -11.39 -20.36 -7.91
N VAL A 439 -10.73 -21.06 -6.99
CA VAL A 439 -9.43 -21.68 -7.21
C VAL A 439 -9.54 -23.13 -6.78
N GLU A 440 -9.11 -24.04 -7.66
CA GLU A 440 -9.21 -25.48 -7.41
C GLU A 440 -8.50 -25.87 -6.11
N GLY A 441 -9.16 -26.70 -5.30
CA GLY A 441 -8.62 -27.14 -4.00
C GLY A 441 -8.60 -26.08 -2.91
N SER A 442 -9.19 -24.89 -3.13
CA SER A 442 -9.30 -23.82 -2.13
C SER A 442 -10.75 -23.36 -1.92
N LEU A 443 -11.01 -22.67 -0.81
CA LEU A 443 -12.28 -21.96 -0.61
C LEU A 443 -12.35 -20.77 -1.58
N PRO A 444 -13.55 -20.37 -2.03
CA PRO A 444 -13.70 -19.15 -2.81
C PRO A 444 -13.31 -17.93 -1.96
N TYR A 445 -12.60 -16.99 -2.59
CA TYR A 445 -12.33 -15.68 -2.02
C TYR A 445 -12.93 -14.58 -2.90
N LEU A 446 -12.98 -13.37 -2.37
CA LEU A 446 -13.49 -12.20 -3.07
C LEU A 446 -12.34 -11.22 -3.29
N THR A 447 -12.22 -10.68 -4.50
CA THR A 447 -11.26 -9.61 -4.80
C THR A 447 -11.98 -8.34 -5.27
N SER A 448 -11.37 -7.19 -5.01
CA SER A 448 -11.91 -5.90 -5.44
C SER A 448 -11.85 -5.75 -6.95
N SER A 449 -12.84 -5.08 -7.52
CA SER A 449 -12.85 -4.65 -8.92
C SER A 449 -12.59 -3.15 -9.05
N CYS A 450 -12.59 -2.62 -10.27
CA CYS A 450 -12.59 -1.16 -10.45
C CYS A 450 -13.89 -0.51 -9.98
N GLU A 451 -14.91 -1.33 -9.75
CA GLU A 451 -16.26 -0.98 -9.41
C GLU A 451 -16.54 -1.14 -7.91
N THR A 452 -15.61 -1.70 -7.14
CA THR A 452 -15.80 -1.92 -5.69
C THR A 452 -15.77 -0.63 -4.89
N GLU A 453 -16.81 -0.39 -4.10
CA GLU A 453 -16.82 0.59 -3.01
C GLU A 453 -16.77 -0.13 -1.66
N THR A 454 -16.08 0.47 -0.70
CA THR A 454 -15.92 -0.08 0.66
C THR A 454 -16.48 0.89 1.69
N PHE A 455 -17.15 0.35 2.71
CA PHE A 455 -17.64 1.12 3.84
C PHE A 455 -17.39 0.38 5.14
N ILE A 456 -17.02 1.13 6.17
CA ILE A 456 -16.82 0.60 7.53
C ILE A 456 -17.79 1.23 8.53
N THR A 457 -17.83 0.70 9.76
CA THR A 457 -18.57 1.31 10.87
C THR A 457 -18.29 2.82 10.96
N GLY A 458 -19.35 3.62 11.06
CA GLY A 458 -19.29 5.09 11.00
C GLY A 458 -19.64 5.68 9.63
N TYR A 459 -19.44 4.91 8.55
CA TYR A 459 -19.71 5.35 7.16
C TYR A 459 -20.98 4.75 6.54
N HIS A 460 -21.70 3.89 7.28
CA HIS A 460 -22.96 3.31 6.81
C HIS A 460 -24.14 4.30 6.79
N LYS A 461 -24.11 5.35 7.62
CA LYS A 461 -25.25 6.26 7.78
C LYS A 461 -25.55 6.98 6.47
N GLY A 462 -26.78 6.84 5.97
CA GLY A 462 -27.22 7.48 4.72
C GLY A 462 -26.91 6.69 3.46
N GLN A 463 -26.25 5.53 3.57
CA GLN A 463 -26.00 4.67 2.40
C GLN A 463 -27.27 3.94 1.97
N PRO A 464 -27.55 3.82 0.66
CA PRO A 464 -28.81 3.22 0.18
C PRO A 464 -29.02 1.76 0.62
N TYR A 465 -27.92 0.99 0.79
CA TYR A 465 -27.98 -0.43 1.17
C TYR A 465 -28.47 -0.67 2.61
N VAL A 466 -28.52 0.34 3.49
CA VAL A 466 -28.95 0.15 4.90
C VAL A 466 -30.40 -0.36 4.99
N SER A 467 -31.20 -0.11 3.95
CA SER A 467 -32.58 -0.59 3.87
C SER A 467 -32.70 -2.07 3.48
N ASP A 468 -31.62 -2.68 2.99
CA ASP A 468 -31.59 -4.05 2.47
C ASP A 468 -31.91 -5.08 3.58
N PRO A 469 -32.81 -6.06 3.32
CA PRO A 469 -33.17 -7.08 4.29
C PRO A 469 -31.99 -7.91 4.79
N ARG A 470 -31.00 -8.23 3.94
CA ARG A 470 -29.83 -9.03 4.31
C ARG A 470 -28.90 -8.24 5.23
N VAL A 471 -28.72 -6.94 4.96
CA VAL A 471 -27.99 -6.03 5.85
C VAL A 471 -28.67 -5.92 7.21
N LYS A 472 -30.01 -5.78 7.24
CA LYS A 472 -30.77 -5.76 8.50
C LYS A 472 -30.63 -7.06 9.29
N SER A 473 -30.73 -8.21 8.63
CA SER A 473 -30.53 -9.53 9.25
C SER A 473 -29.13 -9.68 9.83
N PHE A 474 -28.10 -9.27 9.11
CA PHE A 474 -26.73 -9.25 9.60
C PHE A 474 -26.59 -8.37 10.86
N ILE A 475 -27.10 -7.13 10.82
CA ILE A 475 -27.04 -6.22 11.99
C ILE A 475 -27.78 -6.84 13.18
N GLN A 476 -28.92 -7.49 12.96
CA GLN A 476 -29.64 -8.19 14.03
C GLN A 476 -28.83 -9.35 14.60
N TRP A 477 -28.19 -10.15 13.75
CA TRP A 477 -27.29 -11.23 14.18
C TRP A 477 -26.13 -10.70 15.03
N THR A 478 -25.48 -9.60 14.65
CA THR A 478 -24.35 -9.07 15.44
C THR A 478 -24.74 -8.70 16.88
N LYS A 479 -26.00 -8.28 17.12
CA LYS A 479 -26.52 -8.00 18.47
C LYS A 479 -26.61 -9.22 19.37
N THR A 480 -26.53 -10.43 18.81
CA THR A 480 -26.57 -11.69 19.56
C THR A 480 -25.19 -12.17 20.00
N LEU A 481 -24.13 -11.52 19.51
CA LEU A 481 -22.76 -11.94 19.77
C LEU A 481 -22.29 -11.45 21.15
N LYS A 482 -21.37 -12.21 21.74
CA LYS A 482 -20.63 -11.78 22.93
C LYS A 482 -19.26 -11.29 22.48
N ASP A 483 -18.98 -10.00 22.70
CA ASP A 483 -17.74 -9.35 22.25
C ASP A 483 -16.48 -10.08 22.73
N ASN A 484 -16.48 -10.53 23.98
CA ASN A 484 -15.34 -11.23 24.56
C ASN A 484 -14.97 -12.52 23.81
N ILE A 485 -15.94 -13.25 23.25
CA ILE A 485 -15.70 -14.48 22.48
C ILE A 485 -15.12 -14.13 21.10
N ILE A 486 -15.69 -13.12 20.43
CA ILE A 486 -15.22 -12.72 19.09
C ILE A 486 -13.81 -12.15 19.18
N LEU A 487 -13.53 -11.30 20.17
CA LEU A 487 -12.21 -10.72 20.40
C LEU A 487 -11.10 -11.77 20.54
N GLN A 488 -11.39 -12.98 21.03
CA GLN A 488 -10.38 -14.05 21.13
C GLN A 488 -9.89 -14.55 19.77
N ARG A 489 -10.69 -14.35 18.72
CA ARG A 489 -10.41 -14.77 17.35
C ARG A 489 -9.97 -13.61 16.45
N THR A 490 -9.70 -12.46 17.04
CA THR A 490 -9.33 -11.26 16.28
C THR A 490 -7.83 -11.07 16.18
N ALA A 491 -7.36 -10.73 14.99
CA ALA A 491 -5.94 -10.48 14.73
C ALA A 491 -5.71 -9.35 13.71
N VAL A 492 -4.57 -8.67 13.81
CA VAL A 492 -4.15 -7.58 12.92
C VAL A 492 -2.70 -7.76 12.51
N GLY A 493 -2.38 -7.38 11.27
CA GLY A 493 -1.04 -7.41 10.70
C GLY A 493 -0.60 -8.81 10.30
N GLY A 494 0.71 -8.99 10.21
CA GLY A 494 1.33 -10.22 9.75
C GLY A 494 1.28 -10.44 8.23
N HIS A 495 2.11 -11.36 7.77
CA HIS A 495 2.08 -11.88 6.42
C HIS A 495 0.89 -12.81 6.25
N TYR A 496 0.12 -12.60 5.19
CA TYR A 496 -0.99 -13.47 4.81
C TYR A 496 -1.04 -13.60 3.30
N CYS A 497 -1.14 -14.83 2.83
CA CYS A 497 -1.23 -15.14 1.41
C CYS A 497 -2.39 -16.10 1.16
N TYR A 498 -3.23 -15.75 0.17
CA TYR A 498 -4.32 -16.58 -0.31
C TYR A 498 -4.52 -16.37 -1.83
N PRO A 499 -4.99 -17.36 -2.60
CA PRO A 499 -5.12 -18.77 -2.25
C PRO A 499 -3.76 -19.41 -1.96
N ARG A 500 -3.77 -20.59 -1.37
CA ARG A 500 -2.55 -21.37 -1.19
C ARG A 500 -2.06 -21.91 -2.52
N PRO A 501 -0.73 -22.10 -2.68
CA PRO A 501 -0.22 -22.78 -3.84
C PRO A 501 -0.80 -24.20 -3.98
N PRO A 502 -1.03 -24.66 -5.23
CA PRO A 502 -1.69 -25.95 -5.52
C PRO A 502 -0.90 -27.16 -4.99
N LYS A 503 -1.50 -28.35 -5.04
CA LYS A 503 -0.83 -29.61 -4.63
C LYS A 503 0.36 -29.95 -5.55
N THR A 504 0.25 -29.65 -6.83
CA THR A 504 1.27 -29.89 -7.86
C THR A 504 1.76 -28.55 -8.39
N PHE A 505 3.07 -28.40 -8.62
CA PHE A 505 3.61 -27.21 -9.26
C PHE A 505 3.59 -27.40 -10.78
N THR A 506 2.73 -26.65 -11.47
CA THR A 506 2.62 -26.71 -12.93
C THR A 506 3.35 -25.54 -13.55
N GLN A 507 4.20 -25.82 -14.54
CA GLN A 507 4.84 -24.81 -15.38
C GLN A 507 4.27 -24.90 -16.80
N SER A 508 3.45 -23.92 -17.18
CA SER A 508 2.86 -23.79 -18.51
C SER A 508 3.64 -22.79 -19.36
N MET A 509 3.95 -23.15 -20.60
CA MET A 509 4.53 -22.21 -21.57
C MET A 509 3.51 -21.23 -22.18
N ALA A 510 2.21 -21.50 -22.07
CA ALA A 510 1.15 -20.77 -22.79
C ALA A 510 0.54 -19.61 -21.98
N ASP A 511 0.44 -19.74 -20.65
CA ASP A 511 -0.25 -18.77 -19.77
C ASP A 511 0.66 -18.25 -18.63
N ALA A 512 1.76 -17.60 -19.01
CA ALA A 512 2.74 -17.03 -18.07
C ALA A 512 2.19 -15.96 -17.11
N SER A 513 0.97 -15.44 -17.31
CA SER A 513 0.43 -14.36 -16.48
C SER A 513 -0.22 -14.81 -15.17
N ALA A 514 -0.67 -16.07 -15.08
CA ALA A 514 -1.44 -16.60 -13.95
C ALA A 514 -0.63 -17.52 -13.01
N GLN A 515 0.51 -18.05 -13.48
CA GLN A 515 1.37 -18.94 -12.69
C GLN A 515 2.49 -18.19 -11.97
N VAL A 516 3.00 -18.79 -10.89
CA VAL A 516 4.17 -18.27 -10.18
C VAL A 516 5.40 -18.46 -11.07
N PRO A 517 6.13 -17.39 -11.43
CA PRO A 517 7.27 -17.50 -12.32
C PRO A 517 8.42 -18.25 -11.63
N LEU A 518 8.95 -19.27 -12.30
CA LEU A 518 10.18 -19.96 -11.91
C LEU A 518 11.38 -19.15 -12.40
N VAL A 519 12.26 -18.75 -11.49
CA VAL A 519 13.45 -17.92 -11.78
C VAL A 519 14.73 -18.57 -11.28
N ALA A 520 15.87 -18.18 -11.84
CA ALA A 520 17.16 -18.61 -11.34
C ALA A 520 17.48 -17.93 -10.01
N ALA A 521 18.29 -18.57 -9.15
CA ALA A 521 18.73 -17.97 -7.89
C ALA A 521 19.48 -16.64 -8.08
N ALA A 522 20.21 -16.48 -9.19
CA ALA A 522 20.86 -15.21 -9.56
C ALA A 522 19.86 -14.09 -9.90
N ASP A 523 18.71 -14.44 -10.48
CA ASP A 523 17.64 -13.47 -10.74
C ASP A 523 16.96 -13.02 -9.44
N LEU A 524 16.86 -13.91 -8.44
CA LEU A 524 16.29 -13.58 -7.14
C LEU A 524 17.03 -12.42 -6.46
N LYS A 525 18.37 -12.39 -6.55
CA LYS A 525 19.17 -11.26 -6.06
C LYS A 525 18.67 -9.93 -6.64
N ARG A 526 18.56 -9.86 -7.97
CA ARG A 526 18.09 -8.67 -8.67
C ARG A 526 16.66 -8.31 -8.26
N GLU A 527 15.80 -9.31 -8.05
CA GLU A 527 14.43 -9.08 -7.58
C GLU A 527 14.38 -8.49 -6.16
N LEU A 528 15.29 -8.91 -5.27
CA LEU A 528 15.43 -8.38 -3.90
C LEU A 528 16.00 -6.96 -3.88
N GLU A 529 17.03 -6.68 -4.66
CA GLU A 529 17.67 -5.35 -4.77
C GLU A 529 16.74 -4.29 -5.38
N THR A 530 15.77 -4.71 -6.20
CA THR A 530 14.81 -3.80 -6.86
C THR A 530 13.47 -3.69 -6.13
N LEU A 531 13.28 -4.43 -5.04
CA LEU A 531 12.03 -4.47 -4.30
C LEU A 531 11.79 -3.15 -3.56
N GLN A 532 10.64 -2.52 -3.77
CA GLN A 532 10.30 -1.30 -3.04
C GLN A 532 9.51 -1.59 -1.75
N TYR A 533 9.44 -0.62 -0.84
CA TYR A 533 8.73 -0.71 0.44
C TYR A 533 7.33 -1.33 0.29
N ARG A 534 7.03 -2.38 1.03
CA ARG A 534 5.79 -3.17 1.02
C ARG A 534 5.41 -3.77 -0.33
N GLU A 535 6.31 -3.77 -1.32
CA GLU A 535 6.10 -4.51 -2.56
C GLU A 535 6.12 -6.01 -2.25
N HIS A 536 5.05 -6.71 -2.60
CA HIS A 536 4.93 -8.15 -2.52
C HIS A 536 5.21 -8.77 -3.90
N LYS A 537 6.09 -9.77 -3.93
CA LYS A 537 6.33 -10.61 -5.11
C LYS A 537 6.28 -12.07 -4.70
N LYS A 538 5.70 -12.90 -5.56
CA LYS A 538 5.73 -14.36 -5.42
C LYS A 538 6.51 -14.96 -6.58
N LEU A 539 7.57 -15.70 -6.26
CA LEU A 539 8.47 -16.33 -7.23
C LEU A 539 8.70 -17.79 -6.83
N ALA A 540 9.07 -18.64 -7.79
CA ALA A 540 9.56 -19.98 -7.52
C ALA A 540 11.05 -20.06 -7.83
N ILE A 541 11.81 -20.82 -7.05
CA ILE A 541 13.21 -21.16 -7.34
C ILE A 541 13.42 -22.66 -7.20
N GLN A 542 14.39 -23.18 -7.95
CA GLN A 542 14.88 -24.54 -7.81
C GLN A 542 16.18 -24.58 -7.02
N GLY A 543 16.32 -25.56 -6.13
CA GLY A 543 17.52 -25.73 -5.34
C GLY A 543 17.55 -26.98 -4.48
N GLN A 544 18.55 -27.02 -3.59
CA GLN A 544 18.75 -28.02 -2.55
C GLN A 544 18.75 -27.32 -1.18
N ILE A 545 18.19 -27.97 -0.15
CA ILE A 545 18.26 -27.45 1.21
C ILE A 545 19.56 -27.92 1.83
N THR A 546 20.44 -26.98 2.18
CA THR A 546 21.79 -27.29 2.70
C THR A 546 21.94 -27.02 4.18
N ALA A 547 21.08 -26.20 4.77
CA ALA A 547 21.04 -25.96 6.21
C ALA A 547 19.62 -25.61 6.66
N VAL A 548 19.30 -25.98 7.90
CA VAL A 548 18.07 -25.58 8.59
C VAL A 548 18.41 -25.20 10.03
N GLN A 549 17.91 -24.07 10.48
CA GLN A 549 18.06 -23.59 11.86
C GLN A 549 16.69 -23.20 12.42
N TYR A 550 16.38 -23.65 13.64
CA TYR A 550 15.19 -23.19 14.35
C TYR A 550 15.52 -21.97 15.22
N LEU A 551 14.66 -20.97 15.15
CA LEU A 551 14.78 -19.69 15.85
C LEU A 551 13.50 -19.39 16.62
N LYS A 552 13.61 -19.13 17.92
CA LYS A 552 12.45 -18.88 18.80
C LYS A 552 11.80 -17.51 18.56
N ASN A 553 12.61 -16.49 18.32
CA ASN A 553 12.15 -15.11 18.24
C ASN A 553 12.32 -14.54 16.82
N PRO A 554 11.33 -13.77 16.31
CA PRO A 554 11.51 -12.97 15.11
C PRO A 554 12.68 -11.99 15.26
N LYS A 555 13.30 -11.62 14.14
CA LYS A 555 14.36 -10.59 14.09
C LYS A 555 13.84 -9.27 14.66
N THR A 556 14.50 -8.77 15.70
CA THR A 556 14.25 -7.46 16.30
C THR A 556 15.22 -6.42 15.75
N THR A 557 14.80 -5.16 15.74
CA THR A 557 15.48 -4.06 15.06
C THR A 557 16.77 -3.56 15.74
N GLY A 558 17.33 -4.30 16.71
CA GLY A 558 18.38 -3.78 17.61
C GLY A 558 19.68 -4.57 17.72
N SER A 559 19.82 -5.77 17.13
CA SER A 559 20.95 -6.66 17.46
C SER A 559 21.99 -6.86 16.34
N GLN A 560 22.28 -5.81 15.57
CA GLN A 560 23.50 -5.78 14.77
C GLN A 560 24.24 -4.48 15.09
N GLY A 561 25.04 -4.51 16.16
CA GLY A 561 25.97 -3.42 16.51
C GLY A 561 25.82 -2.82 17.90
N ALA A 562 25.79 -3.63 18.96
CA ALA A 562 26.18 -3.18 20.30
C ALA A 562 26.69 -4.40 21.08
N GLU A 563 28.01 -4.51 21.21
CA GLU A 563 28.60 -5.33 22.28
C GLU A 563 28.23 -4.64 23.61
N GLU A 564 27.17 -5.10 24.25
CA GLU A 564 26.92 -4.77 25.65
C GLU A 564 27.98 -5.47 26.49
N LYS A 565 28.98 -4.69 26.92
CA LYS A 565 29.85 -5.09 28.03
C LYS A 565 29.00 -5.16 29.29
N GLU A 566 28.66 -6.37 29.70
CA GLU A 566 28.24 -6.64 31.09
C GLU A 566 29.34 -6.14 32.04
N VAL A 567 28.98 -5.20 32.91
CA VAL A 567 29.77 -4.82 34.08
C VAL A 567 29.20 -5.60 35.26
N PRO A 568 30.04 -6.33 36.03
CA PRO A 568 29.55 -7.17 37.12
C PRO A 568 29.05 -6.34 38.31
N ASP A 569 27.94 -6.82 38.86
CA ASP A 569 27.25 -6.39 40.05
C ASP A 569 28.18 -6.39 41.28
N VAL A 570 28.29 -5.26 41.97
CA VAL A 570 28.92 -5.14 43.29
C VAL A 570 27.87 -4.65 44.27
N SER A 571 27.50 -5.54 45.18
CA SER A 571 26.64 -5.23 46.31
C SER A 571 27.29 -4.19 47.22
N THR A 572 26.51 -3.21 47.70
CA THR A 572 26.81 -2.56 48.97
C THR A 572 25.52 -2.13 49.66
N ASP A 573 25.35 -2.72 50.84
CA ASP A 573 24.28 -2.60 51.81
C ASP A 573 24.47 -1.33 52.65
N VAL A 574 23.54 -0.35 52.63
CA VAL A 574 23.36 0.64 53.73
C VAL A 574 21.91 1.17 53.80
N ARG A 575 21.22 0.72 54.87
CA ARG A 575 20.20 1.35 55.74
C ARG A 575 19.45 2.64 55.31
N ILE A 576 18.12 2.51 55.32
CA ILE A 576 17.10 3.57 55.50
C ILE A 576 16.93 3.93 56.99
N PRO A 577 16.48 5.15 57.32
CA PRO A 577 15.44 5.28 58.35
C PRO A 577 14.22 6.13 57.91
N ASP A 578 13.07 5.48 58.01
CA ASP A 578 11.70 5.90 58.38
C ASP A 578 11.28 7.38 58.32
N THR A 579 10.09 7.64 57.75
CA THR A 579 8.91 7.99 58.57
C THR A 579 7.57 7.93 57.82
N HIS A 580 6.56 7.52 58.58
CA HIS A 580 5.16 7.25 58.28
C HIS A 580 4.33 8.45 57.77
N ASN A 581 3.28 8.19 56.96
CA ASN A 581 1.87 8.29 57.40
C ASN A 581 0.86 8.15 56.22
N HIS A 582 -0.04 7.18 56.34
CA HIS A 582 -1.39 7.20 55.76
C HIS A 582 -2.38 7.77 56.81
N PRO A 583 -3.54 8.34 56.41
CA PRO A 583 -4.78 7.53 56.41
C PRO A 583 -5.71 7.84 55.21
N THR A 584 -6.35 6.88 54.54
CA THR A 584 -7.57 6.08 54.84
C THR A 584 -8.93 6.79 54.61
N ALA A 585 -9.74 6.15 53.75
CA ALA A 585 -11.17 5.80 53.92
C ALA A 585 -12.30 6.59 53.20
N ALA A 586 -13.27 5.76 52.77
CA ALA A 586 -14.72 5.94 52.57
C ALA A 586 -15.20 6.39 51.17
N GLU A 587 -15.76 5.48 50.35
CA GLU A 587 -17.19 5.02 50.30
C GLU A 587 -18.11 6.09 49.65
N GLN A 588 -19.15 5.85 48.86
CA GLN A 588 -19.85 4.73 48.19
C GLN A 588 -20.93 5.43 47.31
N THR A 589 -21.46 4.74 46.28
CA THR A 589 -22.85 4.87 45.72
C THR A 589 -23.27 6.23 45.09
N SER A 590 -24.18 6.36 44.11
CA SER A 590 -24.99 5.49 43.25
C SER A 590 -25.84 6.40 42.33
N VAL A 591 -25.92 6.06 41.04
CA VAL A 591 -27.16 5.90 40.24
C VAL A 591 -28.02 7.13 39.84
N ASP A 592 -28.31 7.16 38.52
CA ASP A 592 -29.56 7.56 37.81
C ASP A 592 -29.77 8.96 37.14
N SER A 593 -29.74 8.90 35.80
CA SER A 593 -30.91 9.08 34.89
C SER A 593 -31.37 10.44 34.34
N LEU A 594 -31.58 10.43 33.00
CA LEU A 594 -32.63 11.06 32.14
C LEU A 594 -32.42 12.41 31.37
N THR A 595 -32.23 12.25 30.05
CA THR A 595 -32.95 12.81 28.86
C THR A 595 -33.24 14.32 28.63
N SER A 596 -32.55 14.90 27.60
CA SER A 596 -33.01 15.70 26.40
C SER A 596 -33.82 17.02 26.54
N PRO A 597 -34.13 17.82 25.47
CA PRO A 597 -33.49 18.16 24.16
C PRO A 597 -33.50 19.70 23.82
N SER A 598 -32.95 20.14 22.66
CA SER A 598 -33.56 21.17 21.76
C SER A 598 -32.66 21.57 20.55
N ALA A 599 -33.25 22.18 19.51
CA ALA A 599 -32.76 22.38 18.14
C ALA A 599 -32.83 23.86 17.66
N GLU A 600 -32.37 24.11 16.41
CA GLU A 600 -32.55 25.29 15.49
C GLU A 600 -31.48 26.43 15.57
N LYS A 601 -31.06 27.19 14.53
CA LYS A 601 -31.21 27.27 13.04
C LYS A 601 -30.34 28.43 12.45
N ILE A 602 -30.02 28.35 11.14
CA ILE A 602 -29.91 29.41 10.07
C ILE A 602 -28.69 30.39 9.99
N SER A 603 -28.00 30.46 8.83
CA SER A 603 -28.08 31.57 7.82
C SER A 603 -27.13 31.41 6.62
N ALA A 604 -27.47 32.06 5.49
CA ALA A 604 -26.96 31.85 4.12
C ALA A 604 -26.58 33.19 3.44
N SER A 605 -25.73 33.18 2.40
CA SER A 605 -25.78 34.14 1.27
C SER A 605 -24.85 33.75 0.10
N ARG A 606 -24.81 34.52 -1.01
CA ARG A 606 -25.47 34.32 -2.31
C ARG A 606 -24.68 35.12 -3.39
N ARG A 607 -24.82 34.76 -4.68
CA ARG A 607 -24.59 35.56 -5.94
C ARG A 607 -23.18 35.47 -6.60
N LYS A 608 -22.96 35.65 -7.91
CA LYS A 608 -23.75 35.65 -9.19
C LYS A 608 -22.75 35.84 -10.37
N ARG A 609 -23.02 35.14 -11.49
CA ARG A 609 -22.97 35.55 -12.94
C ARG A 609 -21.67 36.06 -13.57
N GLN A 610 -21.38 35.65 -14.83
CA GLN A 610 -21.68 36.38 -16.10
C GLN A 610 -20.92 35.73 -17.31
N ILE A 611 -21.58 35.14 -18.33
CA ILE A 611 -21.79 35.60 -19.76
C ILE A 611 -20.45 35.73 -20.58
N GLN A 612 -20.20 35.23 -21.82
CA GLN A 612 -20.90 35.31 -23.11
C GLN A 612 -20.20 34.43 -24.20
N THR A 613 -21.00 33.90 -25.15
CA THR A 613 -20.85 33.69 -26.62
C THR A 613 -19.50 33.94 -27.33
N ARG A 614 -19.09 33.30 -28.45
CA ARG A 614 -19.69 33.22 -29.83
C ARG A 614 -18.59 32.53 -30.72
N ASN A 615 -18.82 31.50 -31.55
CA ASN A 615 -19.20 31.50 -32.98
C ASN A 615 -18.11 31.02 -33.98
N THR A 616 -18.51 30.11 -34.90
CA THR A 616 -18.08 29.92 -36.33
C THR A 616 -16.62 29.47 -36.63
N THR A 617 -16.23 28.66 -37.63
CA THR A 617 -16.83 27.96 -38.81
C THR A 617 -15.78 26.93 -39.32
N GLN A 618 -16.25 25.88 -40.04
CA GLN A 618 -15.69 25.16 -41.21
C GLN A 618 -14.17 25.29 -41.57
N SER A 619 -13.46 24.30 -42.12
CA SER A 619 -13.81 23.44 -43.27
C SER A 619 -12.84 22.27 -43.50
N SER A 620 -13.28 21.33 -44.34
CA SER A 620 -12.56 20.49 -45.33
C SER A 620 -11.54 19.43 -44.85
N LEU A 621 -11.83 18.12 -44.99
CA LEU A 621 -11.78 17.29 -46.22
C LEU A 621 -10.37 17.27 -46.84
N ASN A 622 -9.64 16.16 -46.81
CA ASN A 622 -9.78 15.00 -47.70
C ASN A 622 -8.57 14.04 -47.68
N HIS A 623 -8.91 12.76 -47.87
CA HIS A 623 -8.23 11.69 -48.64
C HIS A 623 -6.74 11.35 -48.44
N GLY A 624 -6.51 10.05 -48.19
CA GLY A 624 -5.92 9.20 -49.23
C GLY A 624 -4.69 8.35 -48.85
N GLY A 625 -4.89 7.03 -48.84
CA GLY A 625 -4.07 6.11 -49.63
C GLY A 625 -2.67 5.71 -49.15
N VAL A 626 -2.60 4.51 -48.56
CA VAL A 626 -1.52 3.48 -48.69
C VAL A 626 -1.35 3.20 -50.23
N PRO A 627 -0.21 2.73 -50.83
CA PRO A 627 0.51 1.51 -50.41
C PRO A 627 1.98 1.19 -50.85
N SER A 628 2.57 0.23 -50.12
CA SER A 628 3.37 -0.94 -50.60
C SER A 628 4.80 -0.86 -51.21
N LYS A 629 5.50 -2.01 -50.99
CA LYS A 629 6.67 -2.66 -51.69
C LYS A 629 8.07 -2.35 -51.15
N ARG A 630 8.82 -3.32 -50.59
CA ARG A 630 9.58 -4.49 -51.16
C ARG A 630 10.96 -4.13 -51.75
N ARG A 631 12.04 -4.68 -51.17
CA ARG A 631 13.11 -5.56 -51.76
C ARG A 631 14.38 -5.51 -50.88
N ALA A 632 14.92 -6.66 -50.46
CA ALA A 632 16.10 -7.39 -50.98
C ALA A 632 17.43 -6.66 -50.69
N GLY A 633 18.52 -7.26 -50.20
CA GLY A 633 18.97 -8.63 -49.95
C GLY A 633 20.51 -8.63 -50.02
N HIS A 634 21.24 -9.53 -49.36
CA HIS A 634 22.51 -10.16 -49.81
C HIS A 634 23.08 -11.09 -48.73
N LYS A 635 23.70 -12.18 -49.19
CA LYS A 635 24.31 -13.31 -48.47
C LYS A 635 25.83 -13.36 -48.75
N HIS A 636 26.52 -14.27 -48.04
CA HIS A 636 27.82 -14.93 -48.27
C HIS A 636 29.02 -14.33 -47.50
N ALA A 637 30.01 -15.10 -46.97
CA ALA A 637 30.34 -16.53 -46.89
C ALA A 637 31.44 -16.74 -45.78
N ALA A 638 31.52 -17.88 -45.08
CA ALA A 638 32.57 -18.95 -45.13
C ALA A 638 34.00 -18.49 -44.70
N GLU A 639 34.93 -19.23 -44.05
CA GLU A 639 35.16 -20.63 -43.65
C GLU A 639 36.52 -20.68 -42.88
N GLY A 640 36.85 -21.78 -42.18
CA GLY A 640 38.22 -22.22 -41.79
C GLY A 640 38.40 -22.54 -40.29
N ARG A 641 38.35 -23.81 -39.83
CA ARG A 641 39.36 -24.91 -39.79
C ARG A 641 40.48 -24.74 -38.74
N GLU A 642 40.53 -25.62 -37.71
CA GLU A 642 41.50 -26.74 -37.49
C GLU A 642 42.87 -26.23 -36.94
N GLN A 643 43.64 -26.83 -36.01
CA GLN A 643 43.64 -28.00 -35.10
C GLN A 643 44.99 -27.98 -34.33
N GLU A 644 45.20 -28.91 -33.37
CA GLU A 644 46.49 -29.36 -32.73
C GLU A 644 47.08 -28.50 -31.60
N GLU A 645 47.13 -28.97 -30.33
CA GLU A 645 48.00 -29.99 -29.70
C GLU A 645 49.50 -29.64 -29.69
N ASN A 646 50.08 -29.40 -28.50
CA ASN A 646 51.18 -30.24 -27.99
C ASN A 646 51.56 -29.95 -26.52
N ASP A 647 52.02 -31.02 -25.88
CA ASP A 647 52.50 -31.21 -24.52
C ASP A 647 53.76 -30.41 -24.12
N SER A 648 53.93 -30.20 -22.81
CA SER A 648 55.20 -30.48 -22.14
C SER A 648 55.06 -30.53 -20.62
N ASN A 649 55.34 -31.72 -20.07
CA ASN A 649 55.60 -32.02 -18.67
C ASN A 649 56.83 -31.27 -18.13
N SER A 650 56.81 -30.98 -16.83
CA SER A 650 58.00 -30.99 -15.98
C SER A 650 57.58 -31.28 -14.53
N GLU A 651 57.97 -32.45 -14.04
CA GLU A 651 57.92 -32.86 -12.64
C GLU A 651 58.97 -32.10 -11.82
N SER A 652 58.66 -31.85 -10.54
CA SER A 652 59.66 -31.86 -9.48
C SER A 652 58.99 -32.18 -8.14
N GLU A 653 59.58 -33.15 -7.44
CA GLU A 653 59.13 -33.74 -6.19
C GLU A 653 59.55 -32.93 -4.94
N GLN A 654 58.72 -33.06 -3.91
CA GLN A 654 59.00 -33.14 -2.46
C GLN A 654 59.75 -32.00 -1.75
N ALA A 655 59.06 -31.40 -0.76
CA ALA A 655 59.54 -31.36 0.62
C ALA A 655 58.35 -31.22 1.59
N GLN A 656 58.27 -32.14 2.55
CA GLN A 656 57.47 -32.01 3.76
C GLN A 656 58.13 -31.00 4.69
N ASP A 657 57.34 -30.12 5.33
CA ASP A 657 57.64 -29.76 6.71
C ASP A 657 56.36 -29.36 7.48
N VAL A 658 56.33 -29.82 8.73
CA VAL A 658 55.23 -29.77 9.68
C VAL A 658 55.36 -28.49 10.49
N GLU A 659 54.31 -27.66 10.55
CA GLU A 659 54.13 -26.81 11.72
C GLU A 659 52.65 -26.50 12.01
N GLN A 660 52.41 -26.44 13.31
CA GLN A 660 51.16 -26.63 14.01
C GLN A 660 50.22 -25.41 13.95
N SER A 661 48.93 -25.70 14.11
CA SER A 661 47.96 -24.94 14.91
C SER A 661 47.95 -23.41 14.74
N LEU A 662 46.86 -22.89 14.18
CA LEU A 662 46.07 -21.80 14.78
C LEU A 662 44.73 -21.70 14.01
N GLN A 663 43.71 -22.36 14.55
CA GLN A 663 42.32 -22.03 14.28
C GLN A 663 42.04 -20.61 14.81
N PRO A 664 41.39 -19.71 14.06
CA PRO A 664 40.58 -18.67 14.68
C PRO A 664 39.23 -19.30 15.02
N GLN A 665 39.15 -19.98 16.16
CA GLN A 665 37.85 -20.20 16.79
C GLN A 665 37.36 -18.85 17.29
N ASN A 666 36.28 -18.33 16.70
CA ASN A 666 35.45 -17.30 17.32
C ASN A 666 34.65 -17.97 18.45
N PRO A 667 34.92 -17.68 19.74
CA PRO A 667 34.10 -18.19 20.83
C PRO A 667 33.02 -17.15 21.13
N ASN A 668 31.95 -17.17 20.33
CA ASN A 668 30.65 -16.60 20.75
C ASN A 668 29.50 -17.22 19.95
N ARG A 669 29.45 -18.57 19.94
CA ARG A 669 28.24 -19.30 19.54
C ARG A 669 27.39 -19.48 20.80
N ASP A 670 26.22 -18.84 20.84
CA ASP A 670 25.16 -19.23 21.76
C ASP A 670 24.94 -20.75 21.64
N SER A 671 25.15 -21.46 22.75
CA SER A 671 25.22 -22.92 22.81
C SER A 671 23.86 -23.64 22.72
N ASP A 672 22.78 -22.94 22.36
CA ASP A 672 21.39 -23.44 22.37
C ASP A 672 20.68 -23.41 20.99
N ALA A 673 21.42 -23.18 19.90
CA ALA A 673 20.81 -23.11 18.56
C ALA A 673 20.57 -24.51 17.96
N LEU A 674 19.30 -24.91 17.86
CA LEU A 674 18.86 -26.13 17.15
C LEU A 674 19.09 -25.97 15.64
N SER A 675 20.07 -26.68 15.08
CA SER A 675 20.40 -26.62 13.64
C SER A 675 20.79 -27.97 13.04
N TRP A 676 20.51 -28.12 11.75
CA TRP A 676 20.99 -29.18 10.87
C TRP A 676 21.73 -28.57 9.67
N GLU A 677 22.84 -29.16 9.25
CA GLU A 677 23.58 -28.79 8.04
C GLU A 677 23.91 -30.05 7.24
N SER A 678 23.87 -29.97 5.91
CA SER A 678 24.29 -31.04 5.02
C SER A 678 25.79 -31.29 5.14
N SER A 679 26.18 -32.56 5.02
CA SER A 679 27.57 -33.00 4.99
C SER A 679 28.40 -32.31 3.90
N SER A 680 27.75 -31.91 2.80
CA SER A 680 28.39 -31.25 1.66
C SER A 680 28.48 -29.73 1.80
N TRP A 681 27.71 -29.13 2.72
CA TRP A 681 27.56 -27.68 2.83
C TRP A 681 28.88 -26.97 3.16
N LEU A 682 29.69 -27.52 4.06
CA LEU A 682 30.97 -26.91 4.46
C LEU A 682 31.91 -26.66 3.27
N LYS A 683 31.91 -27.58 2.30
CA LYS A 683 32.71 -27.48 1.07
C LYS A 683 32.04 -26.53 0.08
N GLN A 684 30.75 -26.73 -0.18
CA GLN A 684 29.98 -25.93 -1.14
C GLN A 684 29.94 -24.44 -0.76
N ARG A 685 29.89 -24.12 0.54
CA ARG A 685 29.89 -22.74 1.03
C ARG A 685 31.13 -21.94 0.62
N GLN A 686 32.26 -22.61 0.36
CA GLN A 686 33.48 -21.97 -0.13
C GLN A 686 33.44 -21.68 -1.64
N GLU A 687 32.60 -22.41 -2.38
CA GLU A 687 32.42 -22.30 -3.83
C GLU A 687 31.25 -21.37 -4.21
N VAL A 688 30.34 -21.12 -3.27
CA VAL A 688 29.24 -20.15 -3.42
C VAL A 688 29.84 -18.76 -3.64
N SER A 689 29.51 -18.15 -4.78
CA SER A 689 29.95 -16.78 -5.09
C SER A 689 29.22 -15.75 -4.24
N GLU A 690 27.98 -16.03 -3.82
CA GLU A 690 27.20 -15.12 -3.00
C GLU A 690 26.13 -15.83 -2.15
N HIS A 691 26.00 -15.41 -0.89
CA HIS A 691 24.99 -15.90 0.04
C HIS A 691 24.06 -14.75 0.46
N LEU A 692 22.79 -14.84 0.05
CA LEU A 692 21.75 -13.87 0.37
C LEU A 692 21.15 -14.16 1.76
N CYS A 693 21.75 -13.56 2.80
CA CYS A 693 21.34 -13.75 4.22
C CYS A 693 20.14 -12.88 4.64
N GLN A 694 19.39 -12.33 3.68
CA GLN A 694 18.24 -11.45 3.91
C GLN A 694 17.03 -12.23 4.46
N GLY A 695 17.06 -13.57 4.44
CA GLY A 695 16.03 -14.43 5.00
C GLY A 695 15.82 -14.25 6.51
N GLY A 696 14.57 -14.14 6.94
CA GLY A 696 14.22 -14.05 8.35
C GLY A 696 12.75 -13.66 8.55
N LEU A 697 12.21 -14.04 9.70
CA LEU A 697 10.88 -13.62 10.13
C LEU A 697 11.02 -12.34 10.96
N TYR A 698 10.29 -11.29 10.63
CA TYR A 698 10.25 -10.05 11.40
C TYR A 698 8.97 -9.98 12.21
N GLN A 699 8.91 -9.05 13.17
CA GLN A 699 7.68 -8.80 13.92
C GLN A 699 6.49 -8.49 12.99
N ASP A 700 6.72 -7.70 11.94
CA ASP A 700 5.76 -7.38 10.86
C ASP A 700 5.22 -8.59 10.08
N SER A 701 5.89 -9.74 10.15
CA SER A 701 5.46 -10.98 9.51
C SER A 701 4.41 -11.73 10.32
N VAL A 702 4.27 -11.44 11.61
CA VAL A 702 3.42 -12.20 12.54
C VAL A 702 2.21 -11.36 12.96
N SER A 703 1.01 -11.92 12.85
CA SER A 703 -0.20 -11.20 13.27
C SER A 703 -0.28 -11.07 14.79
N GLN A 704 -0.78 -9.93 15.27
CA GLN A 704 -1.02 -9.69 16.70
C GLN A 704 -2.50 -9.73 17.04
N ARG A 705 -2.81 -10.11 18.28
CA ARG A 705 -4.18 -10.10 18.79
C ARG A 705 -4.69 -8.66 18.91
N PHE A 706 -5.93 -8.45 18.49
CA PHE A 706 -6.57 -7.15 18.59
C PHE A 706 -7.17 -6.92 19.98
N THR A 707 -6.95 -5.72 20.52
CA THR A 707 -7.64 -5.20 21.70
C THR A 707 -8.07 -3.77 21.42
N SER A 708 -9.11 -3.30 22.10
CA SER A 708 -9.59 -1.92 21.94
C SER A 708 -8.52 -0.88 22.28
N ASP A 709 -7.69 -1.16 23.29
CA ASP A 709 -6.66 -0.25 23.79
C ASP A 709 -5.48 -0.15 22.80
N THR A 710 -5.09 -1.26 22.17
CA THR A 710 -3.98 -1.30 21.19
C THR A 710 -4.41 -0.92 19.76
N LYS A 711 -5.68 -0.58 19.53
CA LYS A 711 -6.25 -0.34 18.19
C LYS A 711 -5.42 0.63 17.34
N ASN A 712 -5.12 1.81 17.87
CA ASN A 712 -4.45 2.86 17.09
C ASN A 712 -3.03 2.47 16.71
N VAL A 713 -2.29 1.84 17.63
CA VAL A 713 -0.92 1.39 17.41
C VAL A 713 -0.88 0.23 16.38
N LEU A 714 -1.79 -0.74 16.48
CA LEU A 714 -1.90 -1.84 15.52
C LEU A 714 -2.28 -1.35 14.11
N LEU A 715 -3.18 -0.36 14.00
CA LEU A 715 -3.54 0.25 12.73
C LEU A 715 -2.36 1.00 12.13
N GLN A 716 -1.64 1.80 12.92
CA GLN A 716 -0.46 2.51 12.45
C GLN A 716 0.62 1.52 11.96
N TRP A 717 0.87 0.46 12.72
CA TRP A 717 1.86 -0.56 12.39
C TRP A 717 1.53 -1.37 11.14
N SER A 718 0.24 -1.71 10.93
CA SER A 718 -0.20 -2.52 9.79
C SER A 718 -0.42 -1.71 8.50
N ASN A 719 -0.45 -0.38 8.57
CA ASN A 719 -0.63 0.51 7.41
C ASN A 719 0.69 0.94 6.77
N LEU A 720 0.61 1.58 5.60
CA LEU A 720 1.76 2.22 4.96
C LEU A 720 2.14 3.50 5.70
N GLN A 721 3.41 3.90 5.58
CA GLN A 721 3.90 5.15 6.12
C GLN A 721 3.09 6.34 5.57
N PRO A 722 2.61 7.27 6.41
CA PRO A 722 1.81 8.38 5.91
C PRO A 722 2.66 9.42 5.18
N MET A 723 2.06 10.08 4.18
CA MET A 723 2.67 11.21 3.46
C MET A 723 2.93 12.42 4.37
N ARG A 724 2.01 12.68 5.31
CA ARG A 724 2.13 13.79 6.27
C ARG A 724 2.20 13.19 7.67
N TRP A 725 3.07 13.74 8.49
CA TRP A 725 3.12 13.37 9.89
C TRP A 725 1.83 13.82 10.58
N MET A 726 1.29 12.96 11.43
CA MET A 726 0.15 13.24 12.31
C MET A 726 0.62 13.06 13.74
N PRO A 727 0.17 13.90 14.69
CA PRO A 727 0.46 13.69 16.11
C PRO A 727 0.01 12.30 16.54
N GLU A 728 0.97 11.50 16.99
CA GLU A 728 0.66 10.20 17.59
C GLU A 728 -0.03 10.47 18.94
N GLN A 729 -1.14 9.79 19.21
CA GLN A 729 -1.57 9.63 20.61
C GLN A 729 -0.45 8.91 21.37
N PRO A 730 -0.19 9.21 22.65
CA PRO A 730 0.87 8.57 23.41
C PRO A 730 0.72 7.05 23.28
N ALA A 731 1.62 6.44 22.51
CA ALA A 731 1.50 5.05 22.15
C ALA A 731 2.05 4.22 23.30
N ASP A 732 1.20 3.38 23.88
CA ASP A 732 1.67 2.19 24.57
C ASP A 732 2.55 1.40 23.59
N THR A 733 3.69 0.92 24.08
CA THR A 733 4.60 0.07 23.31
C THR A 733 3.83 -1.14 22.77
N LEU A 734 4.03 -1.49 21.49
CA LEU A 734 3.42 -2.71 20.95
C LEU A 734 3.78 -3.89 21.86
N PRO A 735 2.81 -4.70 22.31
CA PRO A 735 3.10 -5.85 23.12
C PRO A 735 4.02 -6.81 22.34
N PRO A 736 4.87 -7.58 23.02
CA PRO A 736 5.72 -8.56 22.36
C PRO A 736 4.89 -9.50 21.50
N VAL A 737 5.35 -9.71 20.27
CA VAL A 737 4.73 -10.66 19.34
C VAL A 737 4.87 -12.07 19.90
N VAL A 738 3.74 -12.75 20.10
CA VAL A 738 3.73 -14.18 20.44
C VAL A 738 3.99 -14.97 19.16
N CYS A 739 5.20 -15.53 19.03
CA CYS A 739 5.61 -16.35 17.90
C CYS A 739 6.01 -17.74 18.42
N PRO A 740 5.50 -18.85 17.84
CA PRO A 740 5.90 -20.21 18.20
C PRO A 740 7.31 -20.58 17.70
N GLY A 741 8.08 -19.62 17.20
CA GLY A 741 9.33 -19.81 16.47
C GLY A 741 9.14 -20.08 14.98
N TYR A 742 10.26 -20.15 14.26
CA TYR A 742 10.31 -20.39 12.83
C TYR A 742 11.59 -21.13 12.44
N TYR A 743 11.59 -21.71 11.24
CA TYR A 743 12.75 -22.37 10.65
C TYR A 743 13.36 -21.45 9.60
N GLN A 744 14.65 -21.17 9.70
CA GLN A 744 15.43 -20.55 8.63
C GLN A 744 16.09 -21.66 7.83
N LEU A 745 15.82 -21.69 6.52
CA LEU A 745 16.37 -22.66 5.58
C LEU A 745 17.35 -21.96 4.65
N THR A 746 18.50 -22.57 4.41
CA THR A 746 19.43 -22.15 3.34
C THR A 746 19.18 -22.99 2.11
N ILE A 747 18.74 -22.32 1.03
CA ILE A 747 18.45 -22.91 -0.27
C ILE A 747 19.64 -22.63 -1.19
N LEU A 748 20.37 -23.67 -1.58
CA LEU A 748 21.42 -23.59 -2.59
C LEU A 748 20.80 -23.78 -3.97
N GLY A 749 20.94 -22.78 -4.86
CA GLY A 749 20.45 -22.90 -6.23
C GLY A 749 21.13 -24.07 -6.98
N ILE A 750 20.46 -24.65 -7.99
CA ILE A 750 20.96 -25.84 -8.72
C ILE A 750 22.40 -25.65 -9.26
N ASN A 751 22.74 -24.44 -9.73
CA ASN A 751 24.08 -24.14 -10.24
C ASN A 751 25.15 -24.01 -9.15
N LYS A 752 24.78 -24.15 -7.87
CA LYS A 752 25.64 -24.06 -6.68
C LYS A 752 26.41 -22.75 -6.52
N GLN A 753 26.00 -21.70 -7.23
CA GLN A 753 26.63 -20.38 -7.21
C GLN A 753 26.04 -19.44 -6.15
N ILE A 754 24.73 -19.51 -5.94
CA ILE A 754 24.00 -18.60 -5.06
C ILE A 754 23.26 -19.42 -4.00
N ALA A 755 23.46 -19.05 -2.74
CA ALA A 755 22.68 -19.56 -1.61
C ALA A 755 21.76 -18.48 -1.07
N VAL A 756 20.57 -18.86 -0.59
CA VAL A 756 19.53 -17.92 -0.13
C VAL A 756 18.95 -18.41 1.17
N ASP A 757 18.94 -17.56 2.19
CA ASP A 757 18.21 -17.85 3.42
C ASP A 757 16.74 -17.47 3.24
N ALA A 758 15.83 -18.34 3.69
CA ALA A 758 14.40 -18.09 3.67
C ALA A 758 13.74 -18.61 4.95
N ALA A 759 12.73 -17.90 5.45
CA ALA A 759 12.05 -18.27 6.68
C ALA A 759 10.75 -19.05 6.39
N TYR A 760 10.55 -20.12 7.16
CA TYR A 760 9.34 -20.91 7.19
C TYR A 760 8.73 -20.86 8.59
N SER A 761 7.53 -20.29 8.71
CA SER A 761 6.76 -20.24 9.96
C SER A 761 5.53 -21.13 9.84
N PRO A 762 5.54 -22.34 10.44
CA PRO A 762 4.41 -23.25 10.35
C PRO A 762 3.21 -22.68 11.10
N ILE A 763 2.02 -23.07 10.68
CA ILE A 763 0.78 -22.78 11.39
C ILE A 763 0.59 -23.85 12.47
N VAL A 764 0.37 -23.41 13.70
CA VAL A 764 0.31 -24.31 14.87
C VAL A 764 -1.09 -24.37 15.49
N SER A 765 -1.93 -23.38 15.20
CA SER A 765 -3.29 -23.29 15.74
C SER A 765 -4.34 -23.09 14.64
N ALA A 766 -5.48 -23.75 14.82
CA ALA A 766 -6.67 -23.55 13.98
C ALA A 766 -7.29 -22.16 14.13
N ASP A 767 -6.95 -21.43 15.21
CA ASP A 767 -7.42 -20.05 15.45
C ASP A 767 -6.59 -19.00 14.68
N GLU A 768 -5.45 -19.38 14.08
CA GLU A 768 -4.67 -18.46 13.25
C GLU A 768 -5.42 -18.10 11.95
N PRO A 769 -5.39 -16.84 11.50
CA PRO A 769 -6.00 -16.44 10.23
C PRO A 769 -5.48 -17.28 9.05
N ARG A 770 -4.17 -17.59 9.04
CA ARG A 770 -3.52 -18.39 8.00
C ARG A 770 -4.06 -19.83 7.92
N ALA A 771 -4.73 -20.33 8.96
CA ALA A 771 -5.29 -21.68 8.99
C ALA A 771 -6.54 -21.84 8.11
N VAL A 772 -7.20 -20.73 7.73
CA VAL A 772 -8.42 -20.77 6.91
C VAL A 772 -8.14 -21.38 5.54
N GLY A 773 -8.90 -22.42 5.19
CA GLY A 773 -8.76 -23.13 3.91
C GLY A 773 -7.61 -24.14 3.84
N LEU A 774 -6.98 -24.48 4.98
CA LEU A 774 -5.99 -25.56 5.05
C LEU A 774 -6.61 -26.94 4.82
N PRO A 775 -6.04 -27.77 3.93
CA PRO A 775 -6.29 -29.20 3.92
C PRO A 775 -5.78 -29.79 5.24
N GLN A 776 -6.68 -30.37 6.05
CA GLN A 776 -6.35 -31.00 7.34
C GLN A 776 -5.97 -32.47 7.16
N ASP A 777 -5.34 -32.80 6.02
CA ASP A 777 -4.88 -34.15 5.73
C ASP A 777 -3.75 -34.50 6.75
N PRO A 778 -3.86 -35.59 7.52
CA PRO A 778 -2.87 -35.92 8.54
C PRO A 778 -1.51 -36.26 7.91
N HIS A 779 -0.42 -35.84 8.56
CA HIS A 779 0.95 -36.11 8.13
C HIS A 779 1.90 -36.34 9.30
N GLY A 780 3.08 -36.90 9.03
CA GLY A 780 4.05 -37.33 10.05
C GLY A 780 4.94 -36.23 10.65
N ASN A 781 4.74 -34.95 10.28
CA ASN A 781 5.53 -33.81 10.74
C ASN A 781 7.03 -33.88 10.40
N THR A 782 7.40 -34.59 9.33
CA THR A 782 8.73 -34.42 8.75
C THR A 782 8.87 -33.02 8.19
N MET A 783 10.10 -32.50 8.15
CA MET A 783 10.43 -31.16 7.63
C MET A 783 9.80 -30.95 6.25
N MET A 784 9.91 -31.94 5.36
CA MET A 784 9.29 -31.87 4.04
C MET A 784 7.77 -31.81 4.09
N SER A 785 7.13 -32.67 4.90
CA SER A 785 5.67 -32.65 5.03
C SER A 785 5.16 -31.30 5.56
N CYS A 786 5.86 -30.71 6.53
CA CYS A 786 5.57 -29.39 7.05
C CYS A 786 5.74 -28.31 5.97
N LEU A 787 6.86 -28.27 5.25
CA LEU A 787 7.11 -27.28 4.18
C LEU A 787 6.13 -27.39 3.01
N SER A 788 5.59 -28.58 2.75
CA SER A 788 4.59 -28.81 1.71
C SER A 788 3.15 -28.54 2.17
N SER A 789 2.81 -28.81 3.43
CA SER A 789 1.46 -28.61 4.00
C SER A 789 1.25 -27.19 4.54
N GLY A 790 2.31 -26.58 5.07
CA GLY A 790 2.34 -25.27 5.71
C GLY A 790 1.86 -25.27 7.17
N PHE A 791 1.70 -26.43 7.82
CA PHE A 791 1.21 -26.53 9.20
C PHE A 791 1.83 -27.70 9.99
N LEU A 792 1.67 -27.69 11.31
CA LEU A 792 2.01 -28.83 12.18
C LEU A 792 0.75 -29.65 12.50
N CYS A 793 0.85 -30.97 12.34
CA CYS A 793 -0.27 -31.89 12.52
C CYS A 793 -0.21 -32.57 13.91
N PRO A 794 -1.31 -32.64 14.68
CA PRO A 794 -2.60 -32.00 14.42
C PRO A 794 -2.53 -30.48 14.70
N LEU A 795 -3.37 -29.70 14.02
CA LEU A 795 -3.56 -28.29 14.42
C LEU A 795 -4.22 -28.23 15.79
N SER A 796 -3.64 -27.44 16.70
CA SER A 796 -4.23 -27.22 18.01
C SER A 796 -5.53 -26.40 17.90
N VAL A 797 -6.59 -26.87 18.53
CA VAL A 797 -7.84 -26.12 18.75
C VAL A 797 -7.84 -25.71 20.22
N THR A 798 -8.04 -24.43 20.54
CA THR A 798 -7.80 -23.95 21.91
C THR A 798 -8.61 -24.64 23.03
N ALA A 799 -7.86 -24.93 24.11
CA ALA A 799 -8.14 -24.83 25.55
C ALA A 799 -9.19 -25.70 26.27
N THR A 800 -9.87 -26.65 25.62
CA THR A 800 -10.59 -27.72 26.36
C THR A 800 -10.39 -29.07 25.69
N HIS A 801 -9.44 -29.85 26.20
CA HIS A 801 -9.29 -31.30 25.97
C HIS A 801 -8.70 -31.79 24.64
N SER A 802 -7.50 -31.36 24.24
CA SER A 802 -6.67 -32.19 23.33
C SER A 802 -5.37 -32.59 24.02
N ASP A 803 -5.27 -33.87 24.40
CA ASP A 803 -4.09 -34.53 25.01
C ASP A 803 -2.92 -34.73 24.02
N THR A 804 -3.00 -34.22 22.80
CA THR A 804 -1.96 -34.39 21.79
C THR A 804 -0.99 -33.22 21.83
N ALA A 805 0.21 -33.44 22.34
CA ALA A 805 1.30 -32.46 22.28
C ALA A 805 1.66 -32.16 20.81
N LEU A 806 1.90 -30.88 20.50
CA LEU A 806 2.52 -30.49 19.23
C LEU A 806 3.96 -31.06 19.19
N PRO A 807 4.47 -31.44 18.01
CA PRO A 807 5.86 -31.90 17.90
C PRO A 807 6.82 -30.80 18.34
N GLU A 808 7.82 -31.16 19.13
CA GLU A 808 8.87 -30.23 19.52
C GLU A 808 9.73 -29.85 18.31
N PRO A 809 10.33 -28.64 18.28
CA PRO A 809 11.11 -28.19 17.13
C PRO A 809 12.26 -29.14 16.76
N GLU A 810 12.83 -29.81 17.76
CA GLU A 810 13.86 -30.85 17.66
C GLU A 810 13.42 -32.06 16.83
N GLU A 811 12.18 -32.51 17.01
CA GLU A 811 11.63 -33.68 16.33
C GLU A 811 11.50 -33.42 14.82
N ILE A 812 11.03 -32.23 14.45
CA ILE A 812 10.91 -31.82 13.05
C ILE A 812 12.31 -31.66 12.44
N LEU A 813 13.23 -31.03 13.18
CA LEU A 813 14.59 -30.82 12.73
C LEU A 813 15.37 -32.13 12.52
N ALA A 814 15.11 -33.17 13.32
CA ALA A 814 15.73 -34.48 13.17
C ALA A 814 15.46 -35.12 11.79
N SER A 815 14.33 -34.79 11.16
CA SER A 815 13.99 -35.25 9.81
C SER A 815 14.60 -34.40 8.68
N ALA A 816 15.29 -33.29 8.98
CA ALA A 816 15.87 -32.41 7.95
C ALA A 816 16.91 -33.13 7.08
N GLY A 817 17.59 -34.15 7.61
CA GLY A 817 18.51 -35.01 6.86
C GLY A 817 17.87 -35.71 5.65
N GLU A 818 16.55 -35.93 5.66
CA GLU A 818 15.82 -36.50 4.51
C GLU A 818 15.78 -35.57 3.29
N LEU A 819 16.09 -34.28 3.47
CA LEU A 819 16.17 -33.29 2.40
C LEU A 819 17.56 -33.25 1.74
N GLU A 820 18.56 -33.92 2.32
CA GLU A 820 19.91 -33.95 1.76
C GLU A 820 19.88 -34.50 0.33
N ASP A 821 20.64 -33.84 -0.55
CA ASP A 821 20.71 -34.12 -1.99
C ASP A 821 19.37 -34.11 -2.76
N THR A 822 18.28 -33.71 -2.12
CA THR A 822 16.96 -33.66 -2.75
C THR A 822 16.80 -32.35 -3.53
N HIS A 823 16.50 -32.46 -4.83
CA HIS A 823 16.08 -31.31 -5.62
C HIS A 823 14.63 -30.93 -5.30
N VAL A 824 14.41 -29.65 -5.00
CA VAL A 824 13.10 -29.10 -4.65
C VAL A 824 12.79 -27.84 -5.46
N VAL A 825 11.50 -27.54 -5.55
CA VAL A 825 10.99 -26.23 -5.99
C VAL A 825 10.40 -25.52 -4.78
N CYS A 826 10.89 -24.33 -4.48
CA CYS A 826 10.40 -23.50 -3.38
C CYS A 826 9.62 -22.31 -3.94
N ILE A 827 8.36 -22.15 -3.53
CA ILE A 827 7.61 -20.92 -3.74
C ILE A 827 7.94 -19.97 -2.60
N LEU A 828 8.46 -18.80 -2.96
CA LEU A 828 8.89 -17.74 -2.05
C LEU A 828 7.98 -16.53 -2.18
N ASP A 829 7.57 -15.97 -1.04
CA ASP A 829 6.97 -14.65 -0.93
C ASP A 829 8.04 -13.65 -0.45
N LEU A 830 8.20 -12.56 -1.21
CA LEU A 830 9.17 -11.50 -0.95
C LEU A 830 8.43 -10.24 -0.53
N CYS A 831 8.91 -9.54 0.50
CA CYS A 831 8.37 -8.26 0.92
C CYS A 831 9.43 -7.33 1.53
N HIS A 832 9.51 -6.08 1.08
CA HIS A 832 10.41 -5.09 1.69
C HIS A 832 9.71 -4.37 2.85
N LEU A 833 10.10 -4.59 4.10
CA LEU A 833 9.43 -3.99 5.26
C LEU A 833 9.91 -2.58 5.62
N GLY A 834 10.96 -2.10 4.96
CA GLY A 834 11.49 -0.73 5.12
C GLY A 834 12.88 -0.72 5.75
N GLY A 835 13.69 0.30 5.42
CA GLY A 835 15.13 0.29 5.72
C GLY A 835 15.81 -0.92 5.09
N ASP A 836 16.63 -1.63 5.85
CA ASP A 836 17.34 -2.83 5.39
C ASP A 836 16.52 -4.13 5.57
N LYS A 837 15.24 -4.03 5.94
CA LYS A 837 14.39 -5.18 6.24
C LYS A 837 13.74 -5.72 4.98
N VAL A 838 14.18 -6.90 4.54
CA VAL A 838 13.55 -7.65 3.45
C VAL A 838 13.16 -9.04 3.97
N GLU A 839 11.93 -9.45 3.70
CA GLU A 839 11.41 -10.78 3.98
C GLU A 839 11.58 -11.69 2.77
N VAL A 840 12.03 -12.91 3.03
CA VAL A 840 12.00 -14.05 2.11
C VAL A 840 11.31 -15.19 2.84
N LEU A 841 10.02 -15.42 2.56
CA LEU A 841 9.22 -16.43 3.25
C LEU A 841 8.95 -17.62 2.34
N ILE A 842 9.14 -18.84 2.85
CA ILE A 842 8.75 -20.06 2.14
C ILE A 842 7.23 -20.22 2.30
N ASN A 843 6.51 -20.13 1.18
CA ASN A 843 5.08 -20.39 1.15
C ASN A 843 4.80 -21.89 1.04
N LYS A 844 5.50 -22.57 0.13
CA LYS A 844 5.38 -24.01 -0.09
C LYS A 844 6.61 -24.59 -0.78
N MET A 845 6.93 -25.84 -0.44
CA MET A 845 7.97 -26.64 -1.11
C MET A 845 7.36 -27.85 -1.84
N TYR A 846 7.92 -28.17 -2.99
CA TYR A 846 7.56 -29.32 -3.82
C TYR A 846 8.79 -30.19 -4.08
N ARG A 847 8.60 -31.52 -4.11
CA ARG A 847 9.58 -32.40 -4.75
C ARG A 847 9.55 -32.18 -6.25
N VAL A 848 10.68 -32.36 -6.93
CA VAL A 848 10.69 -32.30 -8.41
C VAL A 848 9.75 -33.33 -9.04
N THR A 849 9.47 -34.45 -8.36
CA THR A 849 8.46 -35.44 -8.80
C THR A 849 7.01 -34.93 -8.76
N GLU A 850 6.76 -33.84 -8.03
CA GLU A 850 5.45 -33.17 -7.89
C GLU A 850 5.36 -31.94 -8.82
N VAL A 851 6.29 -31.83 -9.76
CA VAL A 851 6.31 -30.79 -10.80
C VAL A 851 5.77 -31.38 -12.10
N SER A 852 4.76 -30.71 -12.66
CA SER A 852 4.21 -31.03 -13.98
C SER A 852 4.63 -29.98 -15.00
N LEU A 853 5.05 -30.43 -16.18
CA LEU A 853 5.29 -29.60 -17.34
C LEU A 853 4.09 -29.73 -18.28
N ASP A 854 3.39 -28.62 -18.51
CA ASP A 854 2.23 -28.54 -19.41
C ASP A 854 2.61 -28.05 -20.81
#